data_AF-A0A4S2TE02-F1
#
_entry.id   AF-A0A4S2TE02-F1
#
_cell.length_a   1.000
_cell.length_b   1.000
_cell.length_c   1.000
_cell.angle_alpha   90.00
_cell.angle_beta   90.00
_cell.angle_gamma   90.00
#
_symmetry.space_group_name_H-M   'P 1'
#
loop_
_entity.id
_entity.type
_entity.pdbx_description
1 polymer ?
#
loop_
_entity_poly.entity_id
_entity_poly.type
_entity_poly.pdbx_seq_one_letter_code
_entity_poly.pdbx_strand_id
1 'polypeptide(L)'
;MDTDGAYQEQRVGGGRVPKPAGPPPMPGAPPAAPPMPGYAPGAGPAFAQWLRVPRPKAEPGTWRFGHQPRATAETEPAQDRALLSGAVISFLACVLLWSLLTNGYIPKVDVPVKALTPQSWWRLGEDPVDGRGVAALQVYALLITGALVVWFSRLGSWSLAFDRLVAARGPAARAVGATLGALFVLLLVWTKTLPVFDLVGGHLPYEDMTADTQTLVTYLVYAVTALPVVVFFVRLARRTGGPKSGPPAPVPGSPPPAQDPVAWTELRAAGLPETAERLAAEIGAGRMNDVDYARIRRAWESVRADPTRARAFAQAVRDKGAAACVHPSGARDLPARAARHDLLVRQVLLGTVEDGERNPWARRGTGLALDPDVLGTSLLAVGPSGSGKTRRLVRPVVETFALQALAGQAAVIVVASAGTPLGPDSAYDVVVRVGDPDSVYDLDLYGGATDPDEAASLLAEAFAGDIPGTEVRRAATALAQLLGPFHAAYGRFPGVPELRELLDQVPAALDALRTALEDGGLHLMLRELDARARQYGAHGDPGPVLADRVALLDRPAFAGFFDTTGQGRPFSLRSLEHPLRVRVDLPERAHADASRMLARLLLAQFNASAAARADRSLFAFLAFDDASHTLTPESVRGIQRLRSANAGVLLALRTLDDVPEALRTPLLGAVGCRMAFSGVTTWDGKRFAEAWGTEWVETRDVTHRTVFADQPLTRAMHAFRKLITGKSVTTDAVTVRQVERERWSASELAHAVPPGHAVLSLTSVRGERAAPLLVRLVGPS
;
A
#
# COMPACT_ATOMS: atom_id res chain seq x y z
N MET A 1 -21.27 -5.58 68.55
CA MET A 1 -20.70 -4.63 69.51
C MET A 1 -20.19 -3.45 68.70
N ASP A 2 -20.79 -2.28 69.00
CA ASP A 2 -20.36 -0.89 68.77
C ASP A 2 -20.21 -0.40 67.31
N THR A 3 -21.16 0.39 66.76
CA THR A 3 -21.38 1.87 66.87
C THR A 3 -20.20 2.68 66.29
N ASP A 4 -20.34 3.49 65.24
CA ASP A 4 -20.98 4.82 65.11
C ASP A 4 -21.12 5.15 63.60
N GLY A 5 -21.94 6.08 63.08
CA GLY A 5 -22.80 7.12 63.63
C GLY A 5 -23.20 8.07 62.48
N ALA A 6 -24.49 8.39 62.44
CA ALA A 6 -25.18 9.59 61.95
C ALA A 6 -24.87 10.24 60.58
N TYR A 7 -25.92 10.26 59.76
CA TYR A 7 -26.20 11.12 58.60
C TYR A 7 -26.66 12.54 59.02
N GLN A 8 -26.28 13.57 58.25
CA GLN A 8 -27.03 14.83 57.99
C GLN A 8 -26.53 15.41 56.64
N GLU A 9 -27.35 15.42 55.57
CA GLU A 9 -28.38 16.39 55.15
C GLU A 9 -27.85 17.47 54.16
N GLN A 10 -28.23 17.38 52.87
CA GLN A 10 -29.26 18.22 52.18
C GLN A 10 -28.59 19.42 51.44
N ARG A 11 -28.81 19.78 50.17
CA ARG A 11 -30.02 19.84 49.32
C ARG A 11 -29.60 19.89 47.83
N VAL A 12 -30.37 19.24 46.96
CA VAL A 12 -30.45 19.58 45.53
C VAL A 12 -31.88 20.06 45.26
N GLY A 13 -32.00 21.28 44.75
CA GLY A 13 -33.27 21.92 44.45
C GLY A 13 -33.78 21.61 43.04
N GLY A 14 -35.12 21.68 42.91
CA GLY A 14 -35.78 22.27 41.76
C GLY A 14 -36.11 21.33 40.61
N GLY A 15 -37.33 20.79 40.62
CA GLY A 15 -37.84 19.90 39.60
C GLY A 15 -38.18 20.56 38.25
N ARG A 16 -38.16 19.73 37.21
CA ARG A 16 -39.00 19.87 36.01
C ARG A 16 -39.67 18.53 35.75
N VAL A 17 -41.00 18.57 35.71
CA VAL A 17 -41.92 17.43 35.50
C VAL A 17 -41.74 16.83 34.10
N PRO A 18 -41.71 15.50 33.91
CA PRO A 18 -41.69 14.89 32.58
C PRO A 18 -43.07 14.95 31.91
N LYS A 19 -43.09 15.28 30.61
CA LYS A 19 -44.30 15.21 29.76
C LYS A 19 -44.75 13.74 29.57
N PRO A 20 -46.06 13.48 29.39
CA PRO A 20 -46.59 12.13 29.17
C PRO A 20 -46.10 11.53 27.85
N ALA A 21 -45.84 10.21 27.88
CA ALA A 21 -45.38 9.41 26.77
C ALA A 21 -46.39 9.38 25.62
N GLY A 22 -45.90 9.56 24.38
CA GLY A 22 -46.68 9.35 23.17
C GLY A 22 -46.99 7.86 22.92
N PRO A 23 -47.96 7.56 22.05
CA PRO A 23 -48.44 6.20 21.80
C PRO A 23 -47.34 5.31 21.17
N PRO A 24 -47.39 3.98 21.41
CA PRO A 24 -46.38 3.05 20.93
C PRO A 24 -46.36 2.95 19.40
N PRO A 25 -45.18 2.76 18.77
CA PRO A 25 -45.08 2.64 17.32
C PRO A 25 -45.69 1.31 16.84
N MET A 26 -46.50 1.38 15.78
CA MET A 26 -47.06 0.19 15.13
C MET A 26 -45.97 -0.70 14.53
N PRO A 27 -46.09 -2.03 14.59
CA PRO A 27 -45.21 -2.95 13.88
C PRO A 27 -45.59 -2.99 12.41
N GLY A 28 -44.69 -2.56 11.51
CA GLY A 28 -44.93 -2.68 10.06
C GLY A 28 -44.18 -1.71 9.13
N ALA A 29 -43.33 -0.80 9.63
CA ALA A 29 -42.53 0.06 8.76
C ALA A 29 -41.09 -0.48 8.63
N PRO A 30 -40.56 -0.68 7.41
CA PRO A 30 -39.16 -1.03 7.23
C PRO A 30 -38.26 0.09 7.81
N PRO A 31 -37.11 -0.25 8.43
CA PRO A 31 -36.23 0.75 9.00
C PRO A 31 -35.81 1.74 7.91
N ALA A 32 -36.00 3.03 8.20
CA ALA A 32 -35.54 4.11 7.34
C ALA A 32 -34.05 3.91 7.06
N ALA A 33 -33.71 3.79 5.78
CA ALA A 33 -32.33 3.64 5.35
C ALA A 33 -31.49 4.82 5.89
N PRO A 34 -30.31 4.56 6.48
CA PRO A 34 -29.40 5.64 6.85
C PRO A 34 -29.05 6.49 5.61
N PRO A 35 -28.78 7.81 5.77
CA PRO A 35 -28.46 8.68 4.65
C PRO A 35 -27.26 8.13 3.87
N MET A 36 -27.37 8.08 2.54
CA MET A 36 -26.32 7.61 1.65
C MET A 36 -25.01 8.39 1.91
N PRO A 37 -23.90 7.71 2.22
CA PRO A 37 -22.59 8.34 2.23
C PRO A 37 -22.19 8.78 0.80
N GLY A 38 -22.12 10.09 0.56
CA GLY A 38 -21.87 10.70 -0.75
C GLY A 38 -20.41 10.66 -1.23
N TYR A 39 -19.78 9.48 -1.24
CA TYR A 39 -18.35 9.34 -1.56
C TYR A 39 -18.06 8.89 -3.00
N ALA A 40 -19.07 8.45 -3.76
CA ALA A 40 -18.92 8.15 -5.18
C ALA A 40 -19.00 9.45 -6.00
N PRO A 41 -18.13 9.66 -7.02
CA PRO A 41 -18.34 10.75 -7.95
C PRO A 41 -19.67 10.51 -8.68
N GLY A 42 -20.70 11.28 -8.30
CA GLY A 42 -21.97 11.30 -9.01
C GLY A 42 -21.76 11.68 -10.47
N ALA A 43 -22.61 11.16 -11.35
CA ALA A 43 -22.56 11.48 -12.77
C ALA A 43 -22.75 13.02 -12.93
N GLY A 44 -21.72 13.71 -13.45
CA GLY A 44 -21.67 15.18 -13.51
C GLY A 44 -20.27 15.74 -13.80
N PRO A 45 -20.09 17.08 -13.79
CA PRO A 45 -18.78 17.72 -13.98
C PRO A 45 -17.72 17.28 -12.96
N ALA A 46 -18.14 16.79 -11.79
CA ALA A 46 -17.27 16.16 -10.80
C ALA A 46 -16.61 14.85 -11.31
N PHE A 47 -17.30 14.08 -12.15
CA PHE A 47 -16.74 12.85 -12.74
C PHE A 47 -15.64 13.15 -13.78
N ALA A 48 -15.85 14.16 -14.64
CA ALA A 48 -14.82 14.61 -15.58
C ALA A 48 -13.54 15.09 -14.86
N GLN A 49 -13.70 15.77 -13.72
CA GLN A 49 -12.56 16.16 -12.87
C GLN A 49 -11.89 14.93 -12.27
N TRP A 50 -12.66 13.98 -11.73
CA TRP A 50 -12.15 12.71 -11.20
C TRP A 50 -11.35 11.89 -12.22
N LEU A 51 -11.78 11.87 -13.50
CA LEU A 51 -11.03 11.20 -14.58
C LEU A 51 -9.65 11.83 -14.79
N ARG A 52 -9.55 13.16 -14.73
CA ARG A 52 -8.31 13.91 -14.96
C ARG A 52 -7.33 13.89 -13.79
N VAL A 53 -7.73 13.46 -12.61
CA VAL A 53 -6.81 13.35 -11.46
C VAL A 53 -5.68 12.36 -11.79
N PRO A 54 -4.40 12.74 -11.63
CA PRO A 54 -3.27 11.86 -11.90
C PRO A 54 -3.28 10.59 -11.04
N ARG A 55 -2.85 9.47 -11.64
CA ARG A 55 -2.71 8.15 -11.00
C ARG A 55 -1.32 7.58 -11.29
N PRO A 56 -0.23 8.16 -10.75
CA PRO A 56 1.12 7.69 -11.03
C PRO A 56 1.29 6.22 -10.64
N LYS A 57 2.18 5.48 -11.32
CA LYS A 57 2.56 4.13 -10.90
C LYS A 57 3.23 4.25 -9.52
N ALA A 58 2.82 3.41 -8.58
CA ALA A 58 3.30 3.42 -7.20
C ALA A 58 3.55 1.98 -6.74
N GLU A 59 4.17 1.83 -5.57
CA GLU A 59 4.40 0.53 -4.94
C GLU A 59 3.07 -0.18 -4.62
N PRO A 60 3.09 -1.53 -4.53
CA PRO A 60 1.93 -2.32 -4.11
C PRO A 60 1.31 -1.79 -2.81
N GLY A 61 -0.01 -1.73 -2.78
CA GLY A 61 -0.76 -1.22 -1.63
C GLY A 61 -0.97 0.29 -1.60
N THR A 62 -0.43 1.05 -2.55
CA THR A 62 -0.57 2.51 -2.54
C THR A 62 -1.83 2.92 -3.28
N TRP A 63 -2.69 3.72 -2.63
CA TRP A 63 -3.83 4.37 -3.28
C TRP A 63 -3.34 5.41 -4.28
N ARG A 64 -3.62 5.20 -5.57
CA ARG A 64 -3.02 5.98 -6.66
C ARG A 64 -3.75 7.28 -6.98
N PHE A 65 -5.03 7.38 -6.67
CA PHE A 65 -5.84 8.56 -6.99
C PHE A 65 -5.28 9.81 -6.27
N GLY A 66 -4.68 10.72 -7.03
CA GLY A 66 -4.06 11.95 -6.51
C GLY A 66 -2.79 11.69 -5.70
N HIS A 67 -2.16 10.53 -5.85
CA HIS A 67 -0.94 10.19 -5.12
C HIS A 67 0.23 11.09 -5.55
N GLN A 68 0.93 11.65 -4.56
CA GLN A 68 2.17 12.39 -4.77
C GLN A 68 3.31 11.63 -4.07
N PRO A 69 4.29 11.10 -4.83
CA PRO A 69 5.44 10.41 -4.24
C PRO A 69 6.20 11.34 -3.29
N ARG A 70 6.42 10.89 -2.05
CA ARG A 70 7.34 11.57 -1.11
C ARG A 70 8.79 11.28 -1.50
N ALA A 71 9.69 12.24 -1.24
CA ALA A 71 11.13 12.03 -1.42
C ALA A 71 11.63 10.88 -0.52
N THR A 72 12.58 10.10 -1.03
CA THR A 72 13.04 8.82 -0.42
C THR A 72 13.85 8.98 0.87
N ALA A 73 14.37 10.16 1.18
CA ALA A 73 15.16 10.39 2.39
C ALA A 73 14.52 11.47 3.29
N GLU A 74 14.42 11.16 4.58
CA GLU A 74 14.15 12.15 5.62
C GLU A 74 15.36 13.10 5.69
N THR A 75 15.12 14.41 5.56
CA THR A 75 16.22 15.38 5.66
C THR A 75 16.54 15.54 7.14
N GLU A 76 17.51 14.78 7.65
CA GLU A 76 17.84 14.78 9.08
C GLU A 76 18.25 16.18 9.57
N PRO A 77 17.68 16.67 10.69
CA PRO A 77 18.11 17.92 11.33
C PRO A 77 19.56 17.87 11.87
N ALA A 78 20.15 16.68 11.97
CA ALA A 78 21.56 16.49 12.33
C ALA A 78 22.51 17.06 11.26
N GLN A 79 22.09 17.08 9.99
CA GLN A 79 22.91 17.55 8.88
C GLN A 79 23.13 19.07 8.90
N ASP A 80 22.17 19.84 9.40
CA ASP A 80 22.28 21.31 9.49
C ASP A 80 23.28 21.75 10.56
N ARG A 81 23.39 21.00 11.66
CA ARG A 81 24.41 21.26 12.70
C ARG A 81 25.81 20.90 12.21
N ALA A 82 25.95 19.81 11.46
CA ALA A 82 27.21 19.42 10.82
C ALA A 82 27.64 20.41 9.73
N LEU A 83 26.69 20.93 8.96
CA LEU A 83 26.94 21.94 7.94
C LEU A 83 27.40 23.28 8.56
N LEU A 84 26.71 23.71 9.63
CA LEU A 84 27.10 24.91 10.38
C LEU A 84 28.49 24.75 11.01
N SER A 85 28.77 23.61 11.65
CA SER A 85 30.07 23.38 12.29
C SER A 85 31.19 23.29 11.24
N GLY A 86 30.97 22.64 10.10
CA GLY A 86 31.91 22.60 8.99
C GLY A 86 32.23 23.99 8.41
N ALA A 87 31.20 24.81 8.20
CA ALA A 87 31.38 26.17 7.70
C ALA A 87 32.14 27.07 8.69
N VAL A 88 31.79 27.03 9.98
CA VAL A 88 32.44 27.82 11.04
C VAL A 88 33.88 27.38 11.27
N ILE A 89 34.16 26.08 11.32
CA ILE A 89 35.53 25.56 11.50
C ILE A 89 36.40 25.97 10.31
N SER A 90 35.89 25.83 9.08
CA SER A 90 36.60 26.27 7.88
C SER A 90 36.87 27.78 7.88
N PHE A 91 35.91 28.59 8.32
CA PHE A 91 36.10 30.04 8.46
C PHE A 91 37.18 30.39 9.48
N LEU A 92 37.14 29.79 10.67
CA LEU A 92 38.16 30.03 11.71
C LEU A 92 39.55 29.55 11.27
N ALA A 93 39.64 28.42 10.58
CA ALA A 93 40.89 27.93 10.01
C ALA A 93 41.43 28.87 8.92
N CYS A 94 40.56 29.42 8.08
CA CYS A 94 40.92 30.42 7.08
C CYS A 94 41.47 31.69 7.73
N VAL A 95 40.81 32.20 8.77
CA VAL A 95 41.25 33.41 9.50
C VAL A 95 42.57 33.16 10.23
N LEU A 96 42.74 32.01 10.87
CA LEU A 96 43.97 31.64 11.56
C LEU A 96 45.16 31.57 10.58
N LEU A 97 44.98 30.85 9.46
CA LEU A 97 46.03 30.71 8.45
C LEU A 97 46.34 32.05 7.78
N TRP A 98 45.32 32.84 7.46
CA TRP A 98 45.49 34.20 6.93
C TRP A 98 46.29 35.07 7.91
N SER A 99 45.95 35.06 9.20
CA SER A 99 46.66 35.78 10.25
C SER A 99 48.12 35.34 10.40
N LEU A 100 48.42 34.04 10.29
CA LEU A 100 49.78 33.53 10.35
C LEU A 100 50.63 33.99 9.15
N LEU A 101 50.02 34.07 7.97
CA LEU A 101 50.68 34.53 6.74
C LEU A 101 50.92 36.04 6.76
N THR A 102 49.93 36.84 7.17
CA THR A 102 50.04 38.32 7.16
C THR A 102 50.95 38.85 8.26
N ASN A 103 51.04 38.18 9.42
CA ASN A 103 51.90 38.60 10.52
C ASN A 103 53.33 38.02 10.45
N GLY A 104 53.71 37.38 9.33
CA GLY A 104 55.08 36.93 9.08
C GLY A 104 55.54 35.71 9.90
N TYR A 105 54.61 34.95 10.51
CA TYR A 105 54.94 33.75 11.27
C TYR A 105 55.39 32.58 10.37
N ILE A 106 55.03 32.62 9.09
CA ILE A 106 55.50 31.67 8.08
C ILE A 106 56.62 32.35 7.30
N PRO A 107 57.88 31.91 7.44
CA PRO A 107 59.01 32.54 6.76
C PRO A 107 58.93 32.30 5.24
N LYS A 108 59.43 33.26 4.44
CA LYS A 108 59.62 33.18 2.98
C LYS A 108 58.34 33.17 2.12
N VAL A 109 57.21 33.63 2.64
CA VAL A 109 55.93 33.69 1.90
C VAL A 109 56.00 34.65 0.70
N ASP A 110 56.85 35.68 0.79
CA ASP A 110 57.11 36.75 -0.17
C ASP A 110 58.18 36.42 -1.23
N VAL A 111 58.89 35.30 -1.10
CA VAL A 111 59.90 34.86 -2.07
C VAL A 111 59.34 34.68 -3.50
N PRO A 112 58.15 34.10 -3.72
CA PRO A 112 57.61 33.92 -5.07
C PRO A 112 57.38 35.23 -5.82
N VAL A 113 56.88 36.28 -5.15
CA VAL A 113 56.67 37.58 -5.79
C VAL A 113 58.01 38.28 -6.08
N LYS A 114 59.00 38.12 -5.20
CA LYS A 114 60.36 38.60 -5.42
C LYS A 114 61.06 37.88 -6.59
N ALA A 115 60.78 36.59 -6.79
CA ALA A 115 61.33 35.82 -7.92
C ALA A 115 60.68 36.18 -9.28
N LEU A 116 59.40 36.58 -9.27
CA LEU A 116 58.65 36.94 -10.48
C LEU A 116 58.80 38.40 -10.89
N THR A 117 59.38 39.26 -10.04
CA THR A 117 59.54 40.70 -10.30
C THR A 117 61.02 41.09 -10.50
N PRO A 118 61.30 42.18 -11.24
CA PRO A 118 62.69 42.60 -11.50
C PRO A 118 63.46 42.87 -10.21
N GLN A 119 64.72 42.43 -10.17
CA GLN A 119 65.60 42.63 -9.00
C GLN A 119 65.82 44.11 -8.66
N SER A 120 65.67 45.01 -9.63
CA SER A 120 65.79 46.46 -9.42
C SER A 120 64.70 47.06 -8.53
N TRP A 121 63.64 46.31 -8.20
CA TRP A 121 62.56 46.78 -7.33
C TRP A 121 62.84 46.52 -5.84
N TRP A 122 63.94 45.84 -5.51
CA TRP A 122 64.28 45.38 -4.15
C TRP A 122 65.69 45.86 -3.75
N ARG A 123 65.87 46.37 -2.52
CA ARG A 123 67.18 46.75 -1.97
C ARG A 123 67.86 45.49 -1.39
N LEU A 124 69.20 45.44 -1.42
CA LEU A 124 69.97 44.39 -0.75
C LEU A 124 69.59 44.36 0.74
N GLY A 125 68.79 43.37 1.14
CA GLY A 125 68.20 43.29 2.49
C GLY A 125 66.68 43.29 2.57
N GLU A 126 65.98 42.92 1.49
CA GLU A 126 64.57 42.47 1.47
C GLU A 126 63.44 43.53 1.42
N ASP A 127 63.75 44.82 1.57
CA ASP A 127 62.75 45.92 1.49
C ASP A 127 62.56 46.48 0.05
N PRO A 128 61.33 46.90 -0.31
CA PRO A 128 61.04 47.50 -1.62
C PRO A 128 61.70 48.89 -1.79
N VAL A 129 62.31 49.12 -2.96
CA VAL A 129 63.05 50.37 -3.28
C VAL A 129 62.12 51.51 -3.69
N ASP A 130 61.13 51.17 -4.51
CA ASP A 130 60.20 52.10 -5.17
C ASP A 130 58.74 51.69 -4.90
N GLY A 131 57.80 52.60 -5.16
CA GLY A 131 56.36 52.34 -5.07
C GLY A 131 55.89 51.13 -5.89
N ARG A 132 56.64 50.71 -6.92
CA ARG A 132 56.37 49.51 -7.73
C ARG A 132 56.57 48.20 -6.96
N GLY A 133 57.57 48.13 -6.09
CA GLY A 133 57.81 46.96 -5.22
C GLY A 133 56.74 46.84 -4.13
N VAL A 134 56.31 47.97 -3.58
CA VAL A 134 55.19 48.05 -2.63
C VAL A 134 53.88 47.60 -3.27
N ALA A 135 53.57 48.08 -4.48
CA ALA A 135 52.40 47.65 -5.25
C ALA A 135 52.39 46.13 -5.49
N ALA A 136 53.54 45.56 -5.86
CA ALA A 136 53.68 44.13 -6.11
C ALA A 136 53.39 43.28 -4.86
N LEU A 137 53.85 43.70 -3.68
CA LEU A 137 53.53 43.03 -2.41
C LEU A 137 52.04 43.11 -2.08
N GLN A 138 51.42 44.27 -2.29
CA GLN A 138 49.99 44.47 -2.03
C GLN A 138 49.11 43.62 -2.96
N VAL A 139 49.45 43.55 -4.25
CA VAL A 139 48.77 42.66 -5.22
C VAL A 139 48.93 41.19 -4.80
N TYR A 140 50.15 40.78 -4.43
CA TYR A 140 50.43 39.41 -4.02
C TYR A 140 49.68 39.02 -2.72
N ALA A 141 49.62 39.92 -1.74
CA ALA A 141 48.83 39.73 -0.53
C ALA A 141 47.33 39.54 -0.85
N LEU A 142 46.77 40.37 -1.73
CA LEU A 142 45.37 40.23 -2.16
C LEU A 142 45.11 38.92 -2.91
N LEU A 143 46.06 38.46 -3.73
CA LEU A 143 45.96 37.17 -4.44
C LEU A 143 45.98 35.99 -3.47
N ILE A 144 46.88 35.98 -2.48
CA ILE A 144 46.94 34.92 -1.45
C ILE A 144 45.65 34.92 -0.63
N THR A 145 45.19 36.09 -0.17
CA THR A 145 43.95 36.19 0.61
C THR A 145 42.76 35.72 -0.22
N GLY A 146 42.67 36.10 -1.50
CA GLY A 146 41.64 35.62 -2.42
C GLY A 146 41.69 34.09 -2.60
N ALA A 147 42.88 33.52 -2.80
CA ALA A 147 43.06 32.08 -2.96
C ALA A 147 42.65 31.29 -1.71
N LEU A 148 43.01 31.78 -0.52
CA LEU A 148 42.61 31.19 0.77
C LEU A 148 41.09 31.21 0.94
N VAL A 149 40.45 32.36 0.72
CA VAL A 149 38.98 32.48 0.84
C VAL A 149 38.28 31.54 -0.15
N VAL A 150 38.75 31.42 -1.39
CA VAL A 150 38.17 30.50 -2.38
C VAL A 150 38.38 29.03 -1.97
N TRP A 151 39.56 28.67 -1.47
CA TRP A 151 39.87 27.31 -1.05
C TRP A 151 39.02 26.87 0.16
N PHE A 152 38.98 27.69 1.22
CA PHE A 152 38.24 27.38 2.44
C PHE A 152 36.72 27.52 2.27
N SER A 153 36.24 28.42 1.39
CA SER A 153 34.80 28.50 1.07
C SER A 153 34.28 27.25 0.35
N ARG A 154 35.12 26.60 -0.48
CA ARG A 154 34.81 25.31 -1.09
C ARG A 154 34.86 24.16 -0.09
N LEU A 155 35.93 24.07 0.71
CA LEU A 155 36.08 23.05 1.75
C LEU A 155 34.95 23.09 2.79
N GLY A 156 34.58 24.29 3.24
CA GLY A 156 33.52 24.50 4.22
C GLY A 156 32.11 24.60 3.64
N SER A 157 31.95 24.47 2.32
CA SER A 157 30.66 24.63 1.61
C SER A 157 29.90 25.89 2.03
N TRP A 158 30.57 27.04 2.15
CA TRP A 158 29.99 28.27 2.74
C TRP A 158 28.77 28.78 1.97
N SER A 159 28.73 28.57 0.65
CA SER A 159 27.56 28.92 -0.18
C SER A 159 26.33 28.11 0.21
N LEU A 160 26.48 26.80 0.40
CA LEU A 160 25.42 25.89 0.79
C LEU A 160 24.95 26.20 2.24
N ALA A 161 25.89 26.50 3.13
CA ALA A 161 25.59 26.96 4.49
C ALA A 161 24.81 28.27 4.51
N PHE A 162 25.19 29.26 3.69
CA PHE A 162 24.45 30.53 3.58
C PHE A 162 23.05 30.31 3.02
N ASP A 163 22.90 29.53 1.94
CA ASP A 163 21.60 29.30 1.31
C ASP A 163 20.65 28.51 2.24
N ARG A 164 21.13 27.50 2.96
CA ARG A 164 20.29 26.68 3.87
C ARG A 164 20.01 27.33 5.21
N LEU A 165 20.99 27.98 5.84
CA LEU A 165 20.85 28.47 7.23
C LEU A 165 20.37 29.92 7.30
N VAL A 166 20.72 30.74 6.31
CA VAL A 166 20.39 32.17 6.29
C VAL A 166 19.30 32.45 5.26
N ALA A 167 19.46 32.03 4.01
CA ALA A 167 18.52 32.37 2.95
C ALA A 167 17.18 31.61 3.04
N ALA A 168 17.18 30.37 3.53
CA ALA A 168 15.94 29.59 3.72
C ALA A 168 14.98 30.22 4.76
N ARG A 169 15.46 31.12 5.62
CA ARG A 169 14.64 31.85 6.61
C ARG A 169 13.87 33.03 6.02
N GLY A 170 14.01 33.27 4.71
CA GLY A 170 13.25 34.27 3.96
C GLY A 170 14.10 35.41 3.38
N PRO A 171 13.49 36.26 2.52
CA PRO A 171 14.20 37.29 1.78
C PRO A 171 14.83 38.35 2.70
N ALA A 172 14.20 38.66 3.83
CA ALA A 172 14.75 39.59 4.83
C ALA A 172 16.02 39.05 5.49
N ALA A 173 16.05 37.76 5.87
CA ALA A 173 17.23 37.14 6.46
C ALA A 173 18.41 37.08 5.49
N ARG A 174 18.14 36.82 4.19
CA ARG A 174 19.15 36.87 3.13
C ARG A 174 19.73 38.27 2.94
N ALA A 175 18.87 39.30 2.97
CA ALA A 175 19.30 40.69 2.87
C ALA A 175 20.20 41.08 4.05
N VAL A 176 19.78 40.77 5.29
CA VAL A 176 20.57 41.04 6.51
C VAL A 176 21.92 40.31 6.46
N GLY A 177 21.94 39.02 6.09
CA GLY A 177 23.18 38.26 5.98
C GLY A 177 24.15 38.82 4.92
N ALA A 178 23.63 39.25 3.77
CA ALA A 178 24.43 39.89 2.74
C ALA A 178 24.96 41.27 3.17
N THR A 179 24.15 42.06 3.90
CA THR A 179 24.56 43.37 4.43
C THR A 179 25.65 43.22 5.50
N LEU A 180 25.53 42.25 6.41
CA LEU A 180 26.57 41.97 7.42
C LEU A 180 27.88 41.51 6.76
N GLY A 181 27.80 40.66 5.71
CA GLY A 181 28.97 40.27 4.93
C GLY A 181 29.64 41.46 4.22
N ALA A 182 28.84 42.37 3.64
CA ALA A 182 29.35 43.58 3.01
C ALA A 182 30.05 44.50 4.02
N LEU A 183 29.42 44.72 5.18
CA LEU A 183 29.98 45.56 6.25
C LEU A 183 31.29 44.97 6.79
N PHE A 184 31.36 43.65 6.94
CA PHE A 184 32.60 42.97 7.36
C PHE A 184 33.74 43.19 6.36
N VAL A 185 33.49 43.00 5.05
CA VAL A 185 34.51 43.21 4.02
C VAL A 185 34.94 44.68 3.94
N LEU A 186 33.99 45.62 4.02
CA LEU A 186 34.29 47.06 4.05
C LEU A 186 35.08 47.45 5.30
N LEU A 187 34.80 46.83 6.45
CA LEU A 187 35.58 47.03 7.67
C LEU A 187 37.02 46.52 7.53
N LEU A 188 37.25 45.40 6.85
CA LEU A 188 38.61 44.92 6.55
C LEU A 188 39.38 45.88 5.62
N VAL A 189 38.70 46.45 4.62
CA VAL A 189 39.29 47.48 3.75
C VAL A 189 39.60 48.75 4.53
N TRP A 190 38.69 49.20 5.39
CA TRP A 190 38.85 50.41 6.20
C TRP A 190 39.96 50.29 7.26
N THR A 191 40.08 49.12 7.90
CA THR A 191 41.14 48.82 8.88
C THR A 191 42.51 48.56 8.24
N LYS A 192 42.62 48.68 6.91
CA LYS A 192 43.81 48.37 6.12
C LYS A 192 44.34 46.94 6.26
N THR A 193 43.52 46.02 6.78
CA THR A 193 43.87 44.59 6.84
C THR A 193 43.85 43.95 5.46
N LEU A 194 43.01 44.46 4.56
CA LEU A 194 43.12 44.23 3.11
C LEU A 194 43.74 45.48 2.46
N PRO A 195 44.92 45.38 1.82
CA PRO A 195 45.64 46.54 1.27
C PRO A 195 45.03 47.02 -0.06
N VAL A 196 43.71 46.96 -0.21
CA VAL A 196 42.98 47.42 -1.41
C VAL A 196 43.05 48.94 -1.52
N PHE A 197 42.86 49.63 -0.39
CA PHE A 197 42.94 51.09 -0.35
C PHE A 197 44.38 51.57 -0.60
N ASP A 198 45.37 50.93 0.03
CA ASP A 198 46.77 51.30 -0.14
C ASP A 198 47.28 50.97 -1.57
N LEU A 199 46.73 49.94 -2.23
CA LEU A 199 47.05 49.63 -3.62
C LEU A 199 46.48 50.64 -4.62
N VAL A 200 45.22 51.05 -4.44
CA VAL A 200 44.53 51.95 -5.38
C VAL A 200 44.89 53.41 -5.12
N GLY A 201 45.02 53.78 -3.84
CA GLY A 201 45.29 55.14 -3.41
C GLY A 201 46.76 55.44 -3.16
N GLY A 202 47.54 54.50 -2.63
CA GLY A 202 48.88 54.76 -2.09
C GLY A 202 49.97 55.10 -3.12
N HIS A 203 49.66 55.00 -4.42
CA HIS A 203 50.58 55.35 -5.52
C HIS A 203 50.19 56.65 -6.25
N LEU A 204 49.17 57.37 -5.76
CA LEU A 204 48.75 58.65 -6.32
C LEU A 204 49.66 59.77 -5.78
N PRO A 205 50.00 60.78 -6.61
CA PRO A 205 50.88 61.88 -6.24
C PRO A 205 50.14 62.90 -5.35
N TYR A 206 49.77 62.49 -4.14
CA TYR A 206 49.05 63.36 -3.20
C TYR A 206 49.84 64.60 -2.80
N GLU A 207 51.18 64.54 -2.86
CA GLU A 207 52.09 65.64 -2.52
C GLU A 207 52.00 66.80 -3.54
N ASP A 208 51.58 66.51 -4.78
CA ASP A 208 51.45 67.48 -5.86
C ASP A 208 50.03 68.12 -5.92
N MET A 209 49.13 67.75 -5.00
CA MET A 209 47.71 68.13 -5.03
C MET A 209 47.36 69.22 -4.01
N THR A 210 46.45 70.13 -4.38
CA THR A 210 45.83 71.06 -3.42
C THR A 210 44.94 70.31 -2.42
N ALA A 211 44.78 70.83 -1.19
CA ALA A 211 44.06 70.16 -0.10
C ALA A 211 42.61 69.73 -0.48
N ASP A 212 41.91 70.56 -1.26
CA ASP A 212 40.57 70.26 -1.76
C ASP A 212 40.58 69.09 -2.77
N THR A 213 41.57 69.08 -3.67
CA THR A 213 41.76 68.02 -4.66
C THR A 213 42.14 66.70 -3.98
N GLN A 214 43.01 66.74 -2.98
CA GLN A 214 43.43 65.57 -2.21
C GLN A 214 42.25 64.90 -1.48
N THR A 215 41.37 65.72 -0.89
CA THR A 215 40.18 65.24 -0.20
C THR A 215 39.20 64.60 -1.18
N LEU A 216 38.96 65.23 -2.33
CA LEU A 216 38.09 64.71 -3.38
C LEU A 216 38.61 63.39 -3.97
N VAL A 217 39.90 63.30 -4.25
CA VAL A 217 40.57 62.07 -4.75
C VAL A 217 40.48 60.95 -3.71
N THR A 218 40.67 61.25 -2.43
CA THR A 218 40.55 60.27 -1.35
C THR A 218 39.14 59.69 -1.28
N TYR A 219 38.10 60.52 -1.33
CA TYR A 219 36.71 60.04 -1.38
C TYR A 219 36.40 59.24 -2.64
N LEU A 220 36.97 59.62 -3.78
CA LEU A 220 36.82 58.88 -5.03
C LEU A 220 37.47 57.49 -4.95
N VAL A 221 38.65 57.37 -4.34
CA VAL A 221 39.31 56.08 -4.09
C VAL A 221 38.47 55.20 -3.14
N TYR A 222 37.90 55.78 -2.08
CA TYR A 222 36.96 55.04 -1.21
C TYR A 222 35.72 54.58 -1.97
N ALA A 223 35.16 55.41 -2.85
CA ALA A 223 34.00 55.04 -3.66
C ALA A 223 34.34 53.91 -4.65
N VAL A 224 35.48 54.00 -5.35
CA VAL A 224 35.94 53.00 -6.32
C VAL A 224 36.25 51.66 -5.65
N THR A 225 36.82 51.66 -4.44
CA THR A 225 37.13 50.43 -3.70
C THR A 225 35.90 49.80 -3.05
N ALA A 226 34.94 50.60 -2.58
CA ALA A 226 33.70 50.09 -1.98
C ALA A 226 32.66 49.60 -3.01
N LEU A 227 32.60 50.21 -4.20
CA LEU A 227 31.58 49.94 -5.21
C LEU A 227 31.51 48.45 -5.63
N PRO A 228 32.62 47.73 -5.95
CA PRO A 228 32.57 46.32 -6.30
C PRO A 228 32.02 45.44 -5.17
N VAL A 229 32.36 45.74 -3.92
CA VAL A 229 31.88 45.03 -2.72
C VAL A 229 30.38 45.21 -2.59
N VAL A 230 29.90 46.46 -2.67
CA VAL A 230 28.47 46.78 -2.60
C VAL A 230 27.70 46.10 -3.73
N VAL A 231 28.18 46.16 -4.98
CA VAL A 231 27.52 45.51 -6.13
C VAL A 231 27.44 43.99 -5.95
N PHE A 232 28.49 43.34 -5.47
CA PHE A 232 28.51 41.91 -5.23
C PHE A 232 27.49 41.49 -4.16
N PHE A 233 27.46 42.16 -3.01
CA PHE A 233 26.55 41.81 -1.93
C PHE A 233 25.10 42.22 -2.20
N VAL A 234 24.85 43.29 -2.95
CA VAL A 234 23.51 43.64 -3.46
C VAL A 234 23.00 42.56 -4.41
N ARG A 235 23.85 42.04 -5.31
CA ARG A 235 23.48 40.89 -6.17
C ARG A 235 23.21 39.64 -5.34
N LEU A 236 24.00 39.39 -4.28
CA LEU A 236 23.80 38.25 -3.39
C LEU A 236 22.48 38.35 -2.60
N ALA A 237 22.12 39.55 -2.13
CA ALA A 237 20.86 39.85 -1.45
C ALA A 237 19.64 39.71 -2.37
N ARG A 238 19.78 40.14 -3.64
CA ARG A 238 18.71 40.10 -4.65
C ARG A 238 18.61 38.79 -5.41
N ARG A 239 19.57 37.88 -5.24
CA ARG A 239 19.53 36.54 -5.85
C ARG A 239 18.32 35.81 -5.27
N THR A 240 17.28 35.61 -6.08
CA THR A 240 16.06 34.90 -5.70
C THR A 240 16.35 33.42 -5.54
N GLY A 241 17.00 33.06 -4.43
CA GLY A 241 17.28 31.70 -4.02
C GLY A 241 16.11 31.15 -3.20
N GLY A 242 15.06 30.75 -3.90
CA GLY A 242 14.18 29.69 -3.43
C GLY A 242 14.20 28.62 -4.51
N PRO A 243 14.21 27.31 -4.19
CA PRO A 243 13.72 26.35 -5.15
C PRO A 243 12.28 26.78 -5.44
N LYS A 244 12.06 27.38 -6.61
CA LYS A 244 10.72 27.35 -7.19
C LYS A 244 10.43 25.87 -7.31
N SER A 245 9.54 25.38 -6.46
CA SER A 245 8.57 24.35 -6.80
C SER A 245 7.73 24.84 -7.99
N GLY A 246 8.40 25.08 -9.12
CA GLY A 246 7.77 24.97 -10.42
C GLY A 246 7.56 23.49 -10.70
N PRO A 247 6.58 23.14 -11.55
CA PRO A 247 6.40 21.76 -11.98
C PRO A 247 7.76 21.20 -12.43
N PRO A 248 8.09 19.95 -12.07
CA PRO A 248 9.41 19.38 -12.36
C PRO A 248 9.74 19.62 -13.84
N ALA A 249 10.95 20.12 -14.11
CA ALA A 249 11.48 20.11 -15.46
C ALA A 249 11.36 18.67 -15.97
N PRO A 250 10.81 18.45 -17.18
CA PRO A 250 10.56 17.11 -17.67
C PRO A 250 11.87 16.35 -17.67
N VAL A 251 11.89 15.25 -16.92
CA VAL A 251 12.96 14.26 -17.03
C VAL A 251 13.03 13.88 -18.52
N PRO A 252 14.21 13.89 -19.17
CA PRO A 252 14.34 13.35 -20.51
C PRO A 252 13.87 11.90 -20.47
N GLY A 253 12.71 11.62 -21.07
CA GLY A 253 11.99 10.34 -20.92
C GLY A 253 10.60 10.42 -20.29
N SER A 254 10.07 11.61 -19.98
CA SER A 254 8.67 11.76 -19.57
C SER A 254 7.74 11.26 -20.69
N PRO A 255 6.78 10.37 -20.40
CA PRO A 255 5.83 9.91 -21.41
C PRO A 255 5.05 11.11 -21.99
N PRO A 256 4.54 11.01 -23.23
CA PRO A 256 3.82 12.09 -23.88
C PRO A 256 2.70 12.66 -22.98
N PRO A 257 2.34 13.95 -23.13
CA PRO A 257 1.32 14.58 -22.31
C PRO A 257 0.09 13.68 -22.22
N ALA A 258 -0.30 13.34 -20.99
CA ALA A 258 -1.37 12.39 -20.74
C ALA A 258 -2.60 12.78 -21.55
N GLN A 259 -3.01 11.90 -22.48
CA GLN A 259 -4.20 12.10 -23.30
C GLN A 259 -5.40 12.35 -22.38
N ASP A 260 -6.23 13.36 -22.64
CA ASP A 260 -7.39 13.64 -21.80
C ASP A 260 -8.34 12.43 -21.83
N PRO A 261 -8.51 11.70 -20.71
CA PRO A 261 -9.37 10.50 -20.67
C PRO A 261 -10.82 10.82 -21.02
N VAL A 262 -11.26 12.06 -20.82
CA VAL A 262 -12.62 12.50 -21.16
C VAL A 262 -12.86 12.53 -22.67
N ALA A 263 -11.81 12.73 -23.47
CA ALA A 263 -11.92 12.88 -24.92
C ALA A 263 -11.95 11.54 -25.69
N TRP A 264 -11.72 10.41 -24.99
CA TRP A 264 -11.62 9.07 -25.58
C TRP A 264 -10.69 9.03 -26.81
N THR A 265 -9.50 9.63 -26.68
CA THR A 265 -8.54 9.80 -27.79
C THR A 265 -8.17 8.47 -28.45
N GLU A 266 -8.13 7.37 -27.69
CA GLU A 266 -7.89 6.02 -28.22
C GLU A 266 -8.96 5.58 -29.24
N LEU A 267 -10.24 5.90 -29.01
CA LEU A 267 -11.32 5.60 -29.95
C LEU A 267 -11.23 6.45 -31.21
N ARG A 268 -10.85 7.73 -31.07
CA ARG A 268 -10.61 8.62 -32.22
C ARG A 268 -9.46 8.10 -33.08
N ALA A 269 -8.36 7.71 -32.45
CA ALA A 269 -7.19 7.14 -33.13
C ALA A 269 -7.52 5.83 -33.86
N ALA A 270 -8.50 5.06 -33.37
CA ALA A 270 -8.97 3.84 -34.01
C ALA A 270 -10.05 4.06 -35.09
N GLY A 271 -10.30 5.32 -35.51
CA GLY A 271 -11.26 5.64 -36.56
C GLY A 271 -12.72 5.66 -36.12
N LEU A 272 -13.00 5.78 -34.81
CA LEU A 272 -14.36 5.89 -34.25
C LEU A 272 -14.60 7.27 -33.58
N PRO A 273 -14.46 8.39 -34.31
CA PRO A 273 -14.61 9.73 -33.74
C PRO A 273 -16.03 10.02 -33.26
N GLU A 274 -17.07 9.57 -33.97
CA GLU A 274 -18.47 9.73 -33.57
C GLU A 274 -18.76 9.04 -32.21
N THR A 275 -18.23 7.83 -32.03
CA THR A 275 -18.34 7.07 -30.79
C THR A 275 -17.66 7.79 -29.63
N ALA A 276 -16.46 8.31 -29.86
CA ALA A 276 -15.71 9.09 -28.87
C ALA A 276 -16.45 10.37 -28.47
N GLU A 277 -17.02 11.09 -29.44
CA GLU A 277 -17.80 12.31 -29.21
C GLU A 277 -19.09 12.05 -28.46
N ARG A 278 -19.80 10.97 -28.80
CA ARG A 278 -20.99 10.53 -28.05
C ARG A 278 -20.66 10.28 -26.59
N LEU A 279 -19.59 9.52 -26.30
CA LEU A 279 -19.18 9.21 -24.92
C LEU A 279 -18.68 10.45 -24.17
N ALA A 280 -17.94 11.34 -24.81
CA ALA A 280 -17.52 12.61 -24.22
C ALA A 280 -18.74 13.50 -23.88
N ALA A 281 -19.76 13.53 -24.72
CA ALA A 281 -21.01 14.24 -24.46
C ALA A 281 -21.79 13.63 -23.29
N GLU A 282 -21.82 12.31 -23.13
CA GLU A 282 -22.42 11.64 -21.97
C GLU A 282 -21.70 11.99 -20.65
N ILE A 283 -20.37 12.08 -20.67
CA ILE A 283 -19.58 12.55 -19.51
C ILE A 283 -19.90 14.00 -19.20
N GLY A 284 -19.88 14.88 -20.21
CA GLY A 284 -20.17 16.31 -20.05
C GLY A 284 -21.59 16.58 -19.55
N ALA A 285 -22.55 15.76 -19.97
CA ALA A 285 -23.94 15.84 -19.53
C ALA A 285 -24.22 15.15 -18.19
N GLY A 286 -23.21 14.54 -17.56
CA GLY A 286 -23.37 13.86 -16.28
C GLY A 286 -24.27 12.63 -16.32
N ARG A 287 -24.26 11.87 -17.43
CA ARG A 287 -25.03 10.61 -17.58
C ARG A 287 -24.17 9.36 -17.44
N MET A 288 -22.85 9.52 -17.37
CA MET A 288 -21.88 8.44 -17.22
C MET A 288 -21.27 8.45 -15.81
N ASN A 289 -21.21 7.29 -15.15
CA ASN A 289 -20.50 7.08 -13.90
C ASN A 289 -19.16 6.34 -14.11
N ASP A 290 -18.42 6.09 -13.03
CA ASP A 290 -17.14 5.38 -13.04
C ASP A 290 -17.25 3.91 -13.50
N VAL A 291 -18.34 3.22 -13.13
CA VAL A 291 -18.64 1.83 -13.56
C VAL A 291 -18.87 1.78 -15.07
N ASP A 292 -19.67 2.70 -15.61
CA ASP A 292 -19.95 2.81 -17.04
C ASP A 292 -18.67 3.07 -17.84
N TYR A 293 -17.84 3.99 -17.37
CA TYR A 293 -16.56 4.28 -18.01
C TYR A 293 -15.64 3.05 -18.00
N ALA A 294 -15.52 2.38 -16.85
CA ALA A 294 -14.72 1.15 -16.72
C ALA A 294 -15.25 0.03 -17.64
N ARG A 295 -16.57 -0.11 -17.74
CA ARG A 295 -17.26 -1.08 -18.60
C ARG A 295 -17.02 -0.83 -20.08
N ILE A 296 -17.21 0.42 -20.53
CA ILE A 296 -17.00 0.80 -21.93
C ILE A 296 -15.53 0.65 -22.31
N ARG A 297 -14.60 1.02 -21.41
CA ARG A 297 -13.17 0.79 -21.61
C ARG A 297 -12.85 -0.70 -21.73
N ARG A 298 -13.43 -1.54 -20.86
CA ARG A 298 -13.26 -3.01 -20.93
C ARG A 298 -13.84 -3.61 -22.22
N ALA A 299 -15.00 -3.12 -22.67
CA ALA A 299 -15.59 -3.52 -23.94
C ALA A 299 -14.69 -3.10 -25.12
N TRP A 300 -14.09 -1.91 -25.06
CA TRP A 300 -13.11 -1.46 -26.04
C TRP A 300 -11.84 -2.33 -26.06
N GLU A 301 -11.32 -2.74 -24.91
CA GLU A 301 -10.21 -3.70 -24.83
C GLU A 301 -10.55 -5.03 -25.52
N SER A 302 -11.79 -5.52 -25.40
CA SER A 302 -12.25 -6.70 -26.16
C SER A 302 -12.30 -6.46 -27.67
N VAL A 303 -12.66 -5.26 -28.13
CA VAL A 303 -12.62 -4.89 -29.56
C VAL A 303 -11.17 -4.81 -30.05
N ARG A 304 -10.24 -4.36 -29.22
CA ARG A 304 -8.80 -4.37 -29.56
C ARG A 304 -8.25 -5.79 -29.71
N ALA A 305 -8.74 -6.73 -28.91
CA ALA A 305 -8.38 -8.14 -29.02
C ALA A 305 -9.03 -8.82 -30.25
N ASP A 306 -10.27 -8.43 -30.58
CA ASP A 306 -11.04 -8.94 -31.71
C ASP A 306 -11.71 -7.79 -32.49
N PRO A 307 -11.05 -7.26 -33.54
CA PRO A 307 -11.54 -6.11 -34.32
C PRO A 307 -12.89 -6.33 -35.00
N THR A 308 -13.35 -7.57 -35.18
CA THR A 308 -14.66 -7.87 -35.80
C THR A 308 -15.82 -7.31 -34.98
N ARG A 309 -15.62 -7.12 -33.66
CA ARG A 309 -16.61 -6.57 -32.72
C ARG A 309 -16.78 -5.06 -32.81
N ALA A 310 -15.91 -4.35 -33.55
CA ALA A 310 -15.89 -2.88 -33.59
C ALA A 310 -17.23 -2.27 -34.05
N ARG A 311 -17.86 -2.85 -35.07
CA ARG A 311 -19.15 -2.36 -35.60
C ARG A 311 -20.27 -2.49 -34.56
N ALA A 312 -20.37 -3.64 -33.90
CA ALA A 312 -21.36 -3.89 -32.87
C ALA A 312 -21.16 -2.96 -31.65
N PHE A 313 -19.90 -2.75 -31.24
CA PHE A 313 -19.55 -1.80 -30.18
C PHE A 313 -19.95 -0.36 -30.53
N ALA A 314 -19.56 0.12 -31.72
CA ALA A 314 -19.89 1.48 -32.16
C ALA A 314 -21.40 1.70 -32.24
N GLN A 315 -22.15 0.71 -32.76
CA GLN A 315 -23.61 0.75 -32.80
C GLN A 315 -24.23 0.79 -31.39
N ALA A 316 -23.78 -0.08 -30.47
CA ALA A 316 -24.27 -0.09 -29.11
C ALA A 316 -24.05 1.25 -28.38
N VAL A 317 -22.89 1.88 -28.58
CA VAL A 317 -22.59 3.21 -28.01
C VAL A 317 -23.40 4.31 -28.67
N ARG A 318 -23.62 4.25 -29.99
CA ARG A 318 -24.48 5.21 -30.69
C ARG A 318 -25.90 5.18 -30.14
N ASP A 319 -26.46 3.97 -29.97
CA ASP A 319 -27.85 3.78 -29.56
C ASP A 319 -28.06 4.04 -28.06
N LYS A 320 -27.16 3.55 -27.21
CA LYS A 320 -27.34 3.54 -25.74
C LYS A 320 -26.43 4.52 -24.99
N GLY A 321 -25.47 5.17 -25.65
CA GLY A 321 -24.51 6.07 -25.01
C GLY A 321 -23.76 5.40 -23.85
N ALA A 322 -23.80 6.03 -22.67
CA ALA A 322 -23.16 5.51 -21.47
C ALA A 322 -23.74 4.17 -21.00
N ALA A 323 -24.98 3.81 -21.38
CA ALA A 323 -25.62 2.54 -21.04
C ALA A 323 -25.30 1.41 -22.04
N ALA A 324 -24.28 1.58 -22.89
CA ALA A 324 -23.80 0.52 -23.75
C ALA A 324 -23.10 -0.60 -22.96
N CYS A 325 -23.12 -1.81 -23.54
CA CYS A 325 -22.41 -3.00 -23.04
C CYS A 325 -22.70 -3.33 -21.56
N VAL A 326 -23.91 -3.06 -21.07
CA VAL A 326 -24.31 -3.30 -19.67
C VAL A 326 -24.18 -4.76 -19.26
N HIS A 327 -23.92 -4.97 -17.98
CA HIS A 327 -23.94 -6.27 -17.34
C HIS A 327 -25.30 -6.99 -17.57
N PRO A 328 -25.37 -8.33 -17.61
CA PRO A 328 -26.62 -9.07 -17.81
C PRO A 328 -27.75 -8.71 -16.85
N SER A 329 -27.43 -8.31 -15.61
CA SER A 329 -28.42 -7.82 -14.63
C SER A 329 -29.04 -6.47 -14.97
N GLY A 330 -28.53 -5.75 -15.97
CA GLY A 330 -28.97 -4.41 -16.35
C GLY A 330 -28.54 -3.29 -15.40
N ALA A 331 -27.96 -3.62 -14.24
CA ALA A 331 -27.51 -2.64 -13.26
C ALA A 331 -26.27 -1.86 -13.76
N ARG A 332 -26.27 -0.55 -13.53
CA ARG A 332 -25.15 0.35 -13.87
C ARG A 332 -24.35 0.80 -12.64
N ASP A 333 -24.81 0.44 -11.45
CA ASP A 333 -24.15 0.70 -10.17
C ASP A 333 -24.68 -0.27 -9.09
N LEU A 334 -24.03 -0.32 -7.94
CA LEU A 334 -24.54 -0.97 -6.75
C LEU A 334 -25.59 -0.09 -6.04
N PRO A 335 -26.55 -0.71 -5.31
CA PRO A 335 -27.57 0.03 -4.57
C PRO A 335 -27.01 0.99 -3.52
N ALA A 336 -25.90 0.60 -2.89
CA ALA A 336 -25.16 1.42 -1.95
C ALA A 336 -23.67 1.06 -2.02
N ARG A 337 -22.80 2.06 -1.82
CA ARG A 337 -21.35 1.88 -1.71
C ARG A 337 -20.90 2.34 -0.33
N ALA A 338 -20.11 1.51 0.33
CA ALA A 338 -19.64 1.68 1.70
C ALA A 338 -18.18 2.16 1.74
N ALA A 339 -17.39 1.83 0.71
CA ALA A 339 -15.99 2.21 0.58
C ALA A 339 -15.74 3.14 -0.61
N ARG A 340 -14.55 3.75 -0.63
CA ARG A 340 -14.10 4.59 -1.75
C ARG A 340 -13.36 3.72 -2.77
N HIS A 341 -13.79 3.80 -4.02
CA HIS A 341 -13.27 2.98 -5.13
C HIS A 341 -12.66 3.84 -6.22
N ASP A 342 -11.68 3.29 -6.92
CA ASP A 342 -11.13 3.85 -8.15
C ASP A 342 -11.08 2.76 -9.22
N LEU A 343 -12.16 2.67 -9.99
CA LEU A 343 -12.34 1.64 -11.02
C LEU A 343 -11.43 1.84 -12.24
N LEU A 344 -10.80 3.01 -12.41
CA LEU A 344 -9.83 3.20 -13.50
C LEU A 344 -8.58 2.35 -13.28
N VAL A 345 -8.13 2.23 -12.03
CA VAL A 345 -7.00 1.38 -11.62
C VAL A 345 -7.44 0.15 -10.81
N ARG A 346 -8.76 -0.08 -10.70
CA ARG A 346 -9.37 -1.23 -10.03
C ARG A 346 -9.00 -1.32 -8.54
N GLN A 347 -8.88 -0.16 -7.87
CA GLN A 347 -8.47 -0.06 -6.47
C GLN A 347 -9.66 0.18 -5.53
N VAL A 348 -9.58 -0.37 -4.32
CA VAL A 348 -10.40 0.02 -3.17
C VAL A 348 -9.52 0.62 -2.07
N LEU A 349 -9.93 1.77 -1.52
CA LEU A 349 -9.24 2.40 -0.39
C LEU A 349 -9.71 1.75 0.92
N LEU A 350 -8.79 1.13 1.66
CA LEU A 350 -9.07 0.52 2.96
C LEU A 350 -8.71 1.43 4.14
N GLY A 351 -7.81 2.38 3.94
CA GLY A 351 -7.41 3.30 4.99
C GLY A 351 -6.10 4.01 4.69
N THR A 352 -5.28 4.24 5.72
CA THR A 352 -4.04 5.02 5.62
C THR A 352 -2.90 4.30 6.34
N VAL A 353 -1.70 4.37 5.77
CA VAL A 353 -0.48 3.93 6.44
C VAL A 353 -0.17 4.91 7.58
N GLU A 354 0.11 4.38 8.78
CA GLU A 354 0.40 5.18 9.98
C GLU A 354 1.59 6.13 9.72
N ASP A 355 1.48 7.39 10.15
CA ASP A 355 2.56 8.38 10.06
C ASP A 355 3.48 8.27 11.30
N GLY A 356 4.17 7.14 11.42
CA GLY A 356 5.04 6.83 12.54
C GLY A 356 6.34 6.17 12.09
N GLU A 357 7.35 6.18 12.97
CA GLU A 357 8.71 5.73 12.65
C GLU A 357 8.79 4.27 12.14
N ARG A 358 7.86 3.42 12.58
CA ARG A 358 7.73 2.02 12.17
C ARG A 358 7.51 1.82 10.67
N ASN A 359 6.91 2.79 9.99
CA ASN A 359 6.68 2.70 8.56
C ASN A 359 7.82 3.39 7.79
N PRO A 360 8.20 2.88 6.60
CA PRO A 360 9.15 3.57 5.73
C PRO A 360 8.68 4.99 5.42
N TRP A 361 9.59 5.97 5.45
CA TRP A 361 9.28 7.39 5.27
C TRP A 361 8.43 7.68 4.01
N ALA A 362 8.76 7.03 2.89
CA ALA A 362 8.03 7.17 1.64
C ALA A 362 6.57 6.70 1.71
N ARG A 363 6.23 5.82 2.67
CA ARG A 363 4.91 5.22 2.86
C ARG A 363 4.09 5.89 3.96
N ARG A 364 4.71 6.63 4.88
CA ARG A 364 4.03 7.30 5.99
C ARG A 364 2.92 8.24 5.49
N GLY A 365 1.71 8.10 6.04
CA GLY A 365 0.55 8.92 5.69
C GLY A 365 -0.05 8.64 4.29
N THR A 366 0.46 7.67 3.54
CA THR A 366 -0.09 7.32 2.23
C THR A 366 -1.40 6.53 2.37
N GLY A 367 -2.31 6.65 1.39
CA GLY A 367 -3.52 5.84 1.35
C GLY A 367 -3.20 4.36 1.07
N LEU A 368 -3.84 3.45 1.79
CA LEU A 368 -3.75 2.02 1.60
C LEU A 368 -4.86 1.53 0.66
N ALA A 369 -4.48 0.84 -0.42
CA ALA A 369 -5.42 0.29 -1.36
C ALA A 369 -5.14 -1.17 -1.73
N LEU A 370 -6.19 -1.92 -2.07
CA LEU A 370 -6.08 -3.25 -2.68
C LEU A 370 -6.64 -3.23 -4.09
N ASP A 371 -6.05 -4.04 -4.96
CA ASP A 371 -6.43 -4.23 -6.35
C ASP A 371 -6.17 -5.68 -6.78
N PRO A 372 -6.62 -6.09 -7.98
CA PRO A 372 -6.38 -7.44 -8.48
C PRO A 372 -4.91 -7.83 -8.60
N ASP A 373 -3.99 -6.87 -8.79
CA ASP A 373 -2.56 -7.20 -8.94
C ASP A 373 -1.97 -7.68 -7.61
N VAL A 374 -2.46 -7.23 -6.45
CA VAL A 374 -2.08 -7.79 -5.14
C VAL A 374 -2.96 -8.98 -4.75
N LEU A 375 -4.27 -8.88 -4.95
CA LEU A 375 -5.22 -9.93 -4.56
C LEU A 375 -5.11 -11.21 -5.40
N GLY A 376 -4.55 -11.14 -6.61
CA GLY A 376 -4.19 -12.31 -7.41
C GLY A 376 -3.06 -13.16 -6.80
N THR A 377 -2.41 -12.70 -5.73
CA THR A 377 -1.52 -13.54 -4.91
C THR A 377 -2.21 -14.11 -3.67
N SER A 378 -3.51 -13.89 -3.52
CA SER A 378 -4.33 -14.23 -2.36
C SER A 378 -3.93 -13.49 -1.07
N LEU A 379 -4.92 -13.26 -0.20
CA LEU A 379 -4.78 -12.53 1.06
C LEU A 379 -5.25 -13.38 2.24
N LEU A 380 -4.37 -13.57 3.22
CA LEU A 380 -4.71 -14.14 4.52
C LEU A 380 -4.84 -13.02 5.56
N ALA A 381 -6.00 -12.94 6.21
CA ALA A 381 -6.33 -11.96 7.23
C ALA A 381 -6.63 -12.65 8.57
N VAL A 382 -5.77 -12.48 9.57
CA VAL A 382 -5.91 -13.13 10.89
C VAL A 382 -6.17 -12.08 11.95
N GLY A 383 -7.15 -12.35 12.82
CA GLY A 383 -7.35 -11.59 14.05
C GLY A 383 -8.64 -11.98 14.76
N PRO A 384 -8.79 -11.64 16.05
CA PRO A 384 -9.90 -12.10 16.85
C PRO A 384 -11.25 -11.59 16.32
N SER A 385 -12.34 -12.22 16.76
CA SER A 385 -13.70 -11.72 16.52
C SER A 385 -13.84 -10.27 17.01
N GLY A 386 -14.57 -9.44 16.27
CA GLY A 386 -14.73 -8.02 16.62
C GLY A 386 -13.58 -7.08 16.22
N SER A 387 -12.45 -7.60 15.73
CA SER A 387 -11.33 -6.78 15.19
C SER A 387 -11.68 -5.97 13.93
N GLY A 388 -12.86 -6.21 13.35
CA GLY A 388 -13.38 -5.45 12.21
C GLY A 388 -13.07 -6.05 10.83
N LYS A 389 -12.59 -7.30 10.74
CA LYS A 389 -12.29 -7.99 9.46
C LYS A 389 -13.42 -7.87 8.43
N THR A 390 -14.64 -8.26 8.79
CA THR A 390 -15.82 -8.18 7.92
C THR A 390 -16.08 -6.76 7.41
N ARG A 391 -16.18 -5.81 8.35
CA ARG A 391 -16.58 -4.42 8.03
C ARG A 391 -15.48 -3.61 7.33
N ARG A 392 -14.21 -3.80 7.69
CA ARG A 392 -13.08 -2.96 7.26
C ARG A 392 -12.24 -3.57 6.14
N LEU A 393 -12.37 -4.87 5.87
CA LEU A 393 -11.62 -5.57 4.84
C LEU A 393 -12.55 -6.32 3.87
N VAL A 394 -13.30 -7.31 4.35
CA VAL A 394 -14.07 -8.22 3.47
C VAL A 394 -15.12 -7.45 2.68
N ARG A 395 -15.99 -6.68 3.35
CA ARG A 395 -17.06 -5.92 2.70
C ARG A 395 -16.54 -4.92 1.66
N PRO A 396 -15.55 -4.03 1.96
CA PRO A 396 -14.97 -3.15 0.93
C PRO A 396 -14.37 -3.90 -0.27
N VAL A 397 -13.69 -5.03 -0.03
CA VAL A 397 -13.07 -5.83 -1.10
C VAL A 397 -14.14 -6.51 -1.98
N VAL A 398 -15.18 -7.10 -1.37
CA VAL A 398 -16.30 -7.68 -2.11
C VAL A 398 -17.05 -6.61 -2.91
N GLU A 399 -17.26 -5.44 -2.31
CA GLU A 399 -17.92 -4.31 -2.97
C GLU A 399 -17.14 -3.82 -4.21
N THR A 400 -15.81 -3.72 -4.16
CA THR A 400 -15.02 -3.32 -5.34
C THR A 400 -15.09 -4.36 -6.45
N PHE A 401 -15.07 -5.66 -6.12
CA PHE A 401 -15.20 -6.68 -7.15
C PHE A 401 -16.62 -6.80 -7.69
N ALA A 402 -17.64 -6.48 -6.89
CA ALA A 402 -19.00 -6.37 -7.37
C ALA A 402 -19.16 -5.20 -8.38
N LEU A 403 -18.52 -4.05 -8.13
CA LEU A 403 -18.44 -2.95 -9.10
C LEU A 403 -17.65 -3.35 -10.36
N GLN A 404 -16.55 -4.08 -10.20
CA GLN A 404 -15.76 -4.58 -11.33
C GLN A 404 -16.52 -5.65 -12.14
N ALA A 405 -17.36 -6.46 -11.51
CA ALA A 405 -18.24 -7.40 -12.19
C ALA A 405 -19.29 -6.65 -13.03
N LEU A 406 -19.92 -5.60 -12.50
CA LEU A 406 -20.80 -4.71 -13.29
C LEU A 406 -20.07 -4.04 -14.47
N ALA A 407 -18.75 -3.83 -14.34
CA ALA A 407 -17.90 -3.34 -15.42
C ALA A 407 -17.37 -4.44 -16.37
N GLY A 408 -17.73 -5.71 -16.17
CA GLY A 408 -17.26 -6.84 -16.98
C GLY A 408 -15.77 -7.17 -16.81
N GLN A 409 -15.21 -6.89 -15.62
CA GLN A 409 -13.77 -7.06 -15.32
C GLN A 409 -13.47 -8.18 -14.31
N ALA A 410 -14.48 -8.64 -13.57
CA ALA A 410 -14.31 -9.65 -12.53
C ALA A 410 -15.54 -10.55 -12.37
N ALA A 411 -15.35 -11.70 -11.74
CA ALA A 411 -16.38 -12.52 -11.15
C ALA A 411 -16.07 -12.67 -9.66
N VAL A 412 -17.06 -12.43 -8.79
CA VAL A 412 -16.87 -12.45 -7.33
C VAL A 412 -17.85 -13.39 -6.67
N ILE A 413 -17.31 -14.22 -5.79
CA ILE A 413 -18.05 -15.09 -4.90
C ILE A 413 -17.66 -14.70 -3.48
N VAL A 414 -18.65 -14.46 -2.63
CA VAL A 414 -18.43 -14.27 -1.21
C VAL A 414 -19.18 -15.35 -0.44
N VAL A 415 -18.48 -15.96 0.51
CA VAL A 415 -18.99 -17.00 1.40
C VAL A 415 -18.92 -16.47 2.81
N ALA A 416 -20.05 -16.47 3.50
CA ALA A 416 -20.16 -15.96 4.86
C ALA A 416 -21.25 -16.69 5.64
N SER A 417 -21.20 -16.52 6.96
CA SER A 417 -22.28 -16.94 7.84
C SER A 417 -23.59 -16.22 7.49
N ALA A 418 -24.72 -16.92 7.61
CA ALA A 418 -26.03 -16.31 7.39
C ALA A 418 -26.24 -15.07 8.29
N GLY A 419 -26.61 -13.96 7.66
CA GLY A 419 -26.83 -12.67 8.33
C GLY A 419 -25.58 -11.78 8.46
N THR A 420 -24.43 -12.17 7.91
CA THR A 420 -23.26 -11.29 7.85
C THR A 420 -23.55 -10.05 6.96
N PRO A 421 -23.26 -8.82 7.43
CA PRO A 421 -23.65 -7.59 6.74
C PRO A 421 -22.72 -7.24 5.55
N LEU A 422 -22.84 -7.99 4.45
CA LEU A 422 -22.07 -7.82 3.21
C LEU A 422 -22.79 -6.97 2.14
N GLY A 423 -23.89 -6.30 2.52
CA GLY A 423 -24.72 -5.50 1.62
C GLY A 423 -26.07 -6.18 1.31
N PRO A 424 -27.01 -5.45 0.69
CA PRO A 424 -28.33 -5.95 0.37
C PRO A 424 -28.28 -7.02 -0.72
N ASP A 425 -29.28 -7.90 -0.78
CA ASP A 425 -29.38 -8.98 -1.78
C ASP A 425 -29.38 -8.45 -3.22
N SER A 426 -29.98 -7.28 -3.44
CA SER A 426 -29.99 -6.61 -4.75
C SER A 426 -28.61 -6.16 -5.27
N ALA A 427 -27.56 -6.24 -4.44
CA ALA A 427 -26.18 -6.03 -4.87
C ALA A 427 -25.58 -7.25 -5.58
N TYR A 428 -26.23 -8.41 -5.53
CA TYR A 428 -25.77 -9.68 -6.06
C TYR A 428 -26.71 -10.21 -7.16
N ASP A 429 -26.15 -10.96 -8.11
CA ASP A 429 -26.91 -11.61 -9.18
C ASP A 429 -27.49 -12.95 -8.71
N VAL A 430 -26.73 -13.63 -7.83
CA VAL A 430 -27.07 -14.91 -7.24
C VAL A 430 -26.85 -14.82 -5.72
N VAL A 431 -27.90 -15.13 -4.96
CA VAL A 431 -27.84 -15.24 -3.50
C VAL A 431 -28.32 -16.64 -3.14
N VAL A 432 -27.42 -17.46 -2.62
CA VAL A 432 -27.71 -18.83 -2.15
C VAL A 432 -27.73 -18.80 -0.63
N ARG A 433 -28.88 -19.08 -0.03
CA ARG A 433 -29.05 -19.17 1.43
C ARG A 433 -29.25 -20.63 1.79
N VAL A 434 -28.16 -21.33 2.09
CA VAL A 434 -28.20 -22.79 2.24
C VAL A 434 -29.02 -23.18 3.46
N GLY A 435 -30.09 -23.95 3.25
CA GLY A 435 -31.03 -24.37 4.30
C GLY A 435 -32.09 -23.34 4.67
N ASP A 436 -32.20 -22.25 3.91
CA ASP A 436 -33.28 -21.27 4.02
C ASP A 436 -34.32 -21.55 2.90
N PRO A 437 -35.59 -21.87 3.22
CA PRO A 437 -36.60 -22.15 2.21
C PRO A 437 -36.91 -20.96 1.30
N ASP A 438 -36.58 -19.74 1.71
CA ASP A 438 -36.77 -18.53 0.90
C ASP A 438 -35.62 -18.31 -0.12
N SER A 439 -34.63 -19.22 -0.18
CA SER A 439 -33.55 -19.13 -1.16
C SER A 439 -34.05 -19.35 -2.58
N VAL A 440 -33.85 -18.36 -3.44
CA VAL A 440 -34.24 -18.43 -4.87
C VAL A 440 -33.30 -19.33 -5.67
N TYR A 441 -32.03 -19.40 -5.26
CA TYR A 441 -31.00 -20.21 -5.90
C TYR A 441 -30.55 -21.34 -4.98
N ASP A 442 -30.15 -22.44 -5.60
CA ASP A 442 -29.60 -23.61 -4.94
C ASP A 442 -28.07 -23.65 -5.15
N LEU A 443 -27.36 -24.54 -4.46
CA LEU A 443 -25.93 -24.80 -4.66
C LEU A 443 -25.73 -26.14 -5.35
N ASP A 444 -24.96 -26.14 -6.44
CA ASP A 444 -24.55 -27.40 -7.08
C ASP A 444 -23.51 -28.14 -6.22
N LEU A 445 -23.91 -29.29 -5.67
CA LEU A 445 -23.04 -30.16 -4.88
C LEU A 445 -21.81 -30.64 -5.68
N TYR A 446 -21.96 -30.82 -6.99
CA TYR A 446 -20.93 -31.33 -7.88
C TYR A 446 -20.15 -30.22 -8.60
N GLY A 447 -20.47 -28.95 -8.34
CA GLY A 447 -19.71 -27.81 -8.86
C GLY A 447 -19.71 -27.70 -10.39
N GLY A 448 -20.75 -28.21 -11.06
CA GLY A 448 -20.89 -28.33 -12.50
C GLY A 448 -19.98 -29.36 -13.15
N ALA A 449 -19.33 -30.23 -12.36
CA ALA A 449 -18.57 -31.36 -12.92
C ALA A 449 -19.46 -32.17 -13.85
N THR A 450 -18.90 -32.63 -14.97
CA THR A 450 -19.55 -33.56 -15.89
C THR A 450 -18.86 -34.92 -15.87
N ASP A 451 -17.60 -34.95 -15.42
CA ASP A 451 -16.81 -36.14 -15.21
C ASP A 451 -17.01 -36.68 -13.78
N PRO A 452 -17.42 -37.95 -13.60
CA PRO A 452 -17.57 -38.56 -12.29
C PRO A 452 -16.30 -38.57 -11.43
N ASP A 453 -15.12 -38.67 -12.04
CA ASP A 453 -13.84 -38.67 -11.30
C ASP A 453 -13.50 -37.28 -10.76
N GLU A 454 -13.76 -36.22 -11.53
CA GLU A 454 -13.66 -34.82 -11.08
C GLU A 454 -14.62 -34.55 -9.92
N ALA A 455 -15.89 -34.94 -10.08
CA ALA A 455 -16.93 -34.83 -9.05
C ALA A 455 -16.53 -35.56 -7.76
N ALA A 456 -16.06 -36.81 -7.88
CA ALA A 456 -15.61 -37.62 -6.76
C ALA A 456 -14.42 -37.00 -6.03
N SER A 457 -13.46 -36.45 -6.77
CA SER A 457 -12.27 -35.80 -6.21
C SER A 457 -12.64 -34.55 -5.39
N LEU A 458 -13.56 -33.73 -5.91
CA LEU A 458 -14.06 -32.54 -5.22
C LEU A 458 -14.79 -32.89 -3.92
N LEU A 459 -15.69 -33.88 -3.97
CA LEU A 459 -16.42 -34.35 -2.79
C LEU A 459 -15.50 -35.02 -1.76
N ALA A 460 -14.52 -35.81 -2.21
CA ALA A 460 -13.56 -36.44 -1.32
C ALA A 460 -12.72 -35.41 -0.55
N GLU A 461 -12.23 -34.37 -1.23
CA GLU A 461 -11.52 -33.27 -0.58
C GLU A 461 -12.42 -32.58 0.46
N ALA A 462 -13.67 -32.30 0.08
CA ALA A 462 -14.62 -31.62 0.94
C ALA A 462 -15.09 -32.44 2.15
N PHE A 463 -15.25 -33.77 2.02
CA PHE A 463 -15.85 -34.61 3.06
C PHE A 463 -14.80 -35.30 3.94
N ALA A 464 -13.67 -35.69 3.36
CA ALA A 464 -12.62 -36.44 4.04
C ALA A 464 -11.34 -35.64 4.28
N GLY A 465 -11.14 -34.50 3.60
CA GLY A 465 -9.87 -33.76 3.63
C GLY A 465 -9.49 -33.12 4.97
N ASP A 466 -10.41 -33.05 5.93
CA ASP A 466 -10.15 -32.59 7.31
C ASP A 466 -9.87 -33.72 8.30
N ILE A 467 -10.06 -34.98 7.90
CA ILE A 467 -10.03 -36.14 8.81
C ILE A 467 -8.61 -36.71 8.88
N PRO A 468 -7.95 -36.67 10.05
CA PRO A 468 -6.61 -37.24 10.19
C PRO A 468 -6.59 -38.73 9.86
N GLY A 469 -5.60 -39.16 9.08
CA GLY A 469 -5.41 -40.57 8.73
C GLY A 469 -6.31 -41.10 7.61
N THR A 470 -7.26 -40.30 7.09
CA THR A 470 -8.08 -40.69 5.92
C THR A 470 -7.40 -40.29 4.62
N GLU A 471 -7.20 -41.25 3.71
CA GLU A 471 -6.63 -40.97 2.39
C GLU A 471 -7.69 -40.37 1.45
N VAL A 472 -7.58 -39.09 1.13
CA VAL A 472 -8.50 -38.38 0.20
C VAL A 472 -8.60 -39.09 -1.16
N ARG A 473 -7.48 -39.62 -1.68
CA ARG A 473 -7.48 -40.38 -2.94
C ARG A 473 -8.33 -41.64 -2.86
N ARG A 474 -8.30 -42.37 -1.73
CA ARG A 474 -9.12 -43.57 -1.53
C ARG A 474 -10.60 -43.20 -1.43
N ALA A 475 -10.92 -42.11 -0.73
CA ALA A 475 -12.28 -41.57 -0.68
C ALA A 475 -12.79 -41.16 -2.07
N ALA A 476 -11.94 -40.53 -2.89
CA ALA A 476 -12.28 -40.18 -4.27
C ALA A 476 -12.55 -41.44 -5.11
N THR A 477 -11.72 -42.48 -5.01
CA THR A 477 -11.98 -43.75 -5.70
C THR A 477 -13.31 -44.38 -5.27
N ALA A 478 -13.59 -44.45 -3.97
CA ALA A 478 -14.84 -45.02 -3.46
C ALA A 478 -16.08 -44.23 -3.96
N LEU A 479 -15.98 -42.90 -4.03
CA LEU A 479 -17.04 -42.06 -4.60
C LEU A 479 -17.17 -42.26 -6.12
N ALA A 480 -16.07 -42.29 -6.87
CA ALA A 480 -16.09 -42.49 -8.32
C ALA A 480 -16.76 -43.82 -8.72
N GLN A 481 -16.52 -44.88 -7.94
CA GLN A 481 -17.14 -46.20 -8.12
C GLN A 481 -18.66 -46.22 -7.85
N LEU A 482 -19.23 -45.16 -7.29
CA LEU A 482 -20.67 -44.98 -7.12
C LEU A 482 -21.22 -43.93 -8.11
N LEU A 483 -20.53 -42.79 -8.24
CA LEU A 483 -20.94 -41.69 -9.10
C LEU A 483 -20.91 -42.06 -10.58
N GLY A 484 -19.88 -42.78 -11.03
CA GLY A 484 -19.73 -43.22 -12.42
C GLY A 484 -20.89 -44.11 -12.87
N PRO A 485 -21.15 -45.23 -12.16
CA PRO A 485 -22.29 -46.10 -12.48
C PRO A 485 -23.63 -45.38 -12.40
N PHE A 486 -23.86 -44.55 -11.38
CA PHE A 486 -25.11 -43.80 -11.25
C PHE A 486 -25.31 -42.81 -12.41
N HIS A 487 -24.28 -42.04 -12.75
CA HIS A 487 -24.33 -41.10 -13.86
C HIS A 487 -24.55 -41.79 -15.21
N ALA A 488 -23.95 -42.95 -15.44
CA ALA A 488 -24.15 -43.73 -16.66
C ALA A 488 -25.57 -44.31 -16.77
N ALA A 489 -26.17 -44.72 -15.64
CA ALA A 489 -27.53 -45.27 -15.61
C ALA A 489 -28.61 -44.19 -15.75
N TYR A 490 -28.45 -43.05 -15.06
CA TYR A 490 -29.52 -42.05 -14.91
C TYR A 490 -29.26 -40.73 -15.65
N GLY A 491 -28.08 -40.53 -16.25
CA GLY A 491 -27.71 -39.29 -16.97
C GLY A 491 -27.54 -38.07 -16.06
N ARG A 492 -27.46 -38.26 -14.74
CA ARG A 492 -27.24 -37.23 -13.72
C ARG A 492 -26.48 -37.81 -12.54
N PHE A 493 -25.91 -36.96 -11.69
CA PHE A 493 -25.35 -37.40 -10.41
C PHE A 493 -26.47 -37.68 -9.36
N PRO A 494 -26.20 -38.54 -8.37
CA PRO A 494 -27.18 -38.81 -7.32
C PRO A 494 -27.48 -37.55 -6.49
N GLY A 495 -28.72 -37.41 -6.04
CA GLY A 495 -29.06 -36.43 -5.01
C GLY A 495 -28.43 -36.80 -3.67
N VAL A 496 -28.50 -35.90 -2.69
CA VAL A 496 -27.94 -36.15 -1.34
C VAL A 496 -28.47 -37.44 -0.68
N PRO A 497 -29.79 -37.73 -0.66
CA PRO A 497 -30.30 -38.97 -0.07
C PRO A 497 -29.85 -40.21 -0.83
N GLU A 498 -29.89 -40.18 -2.17
CA GLU A 498 -29.47 -41.29 -3.02
C GLU A 498 -27.97 -41.60 -2.82
N LEU A 499 -27.12 -40.58 -2.76
CA LEU A 499 -25.69 -40.74 -2.51
C LEU A 499 -25.45 -41.36 -1.13
N ARG A 500 -26.21 -40.94 -0.12
CA ARG A 500 -26.13 -41.53 1.21
C ARG A 500 -26.51 -43.00 1.20
N GLU A 501 -27.65 -43.36 0.61
CA GLU A 501 -28.11 -44.75 0.52
C GLU A 501 -27.11 -45.66 -0.19
N LEU A 502 -26.46 -45.15 -1.25
CA LEU A 502 -25.40 -45.87 -1.95
C LEU A 502 -24.15 -46.06 -1.07
N LEU A 503 -23.75 -45.06 -0.29
CA LEU A 503 -22.62 -45.16 0.63
C LEU A 503 -22.90 -46.09 1.81
N ASP A 504 -24.13 -46.06 2.34
CA ASP A 504 -24.65 -46.94 3.40
C ASP A 504 -24.91 -48.38 2.91
N GLN A 505 -24.74 -48.63 1.61
CA GLN A 505 -24.98 -49.92 0.95
C GLN A 505 -26.41 -50.44 1.15
N VAL A 506 -27.41 -49.55 1.06
CA VAL A 506 -28.82 -49.93 1.14
C VAL A 506 -29.16 -50.89 -0.01
N PRO A 507 -29.62 -52.13 0.27
CA PRO A 507 -29.80 -53.14 -0.78
C PRO A 507 -30.74 -52.67 -1.89
N ALA A 508 -31.87 -52.04 -1.54
CA ALA A 508 -32.84 -51.56 -2.52
C ALA A 508 -32.25 -50.53 -3.51
N ALA A 509 -31.42 -49.60 -3.03
CA ALA A 509 -30.80 -48.58 -3.88
C ALA A 509 -29.73 -49.19 -4.81
N LEU A 510 -28.92 -50.12 -4.29
CA LEU A 510 -27.90 -50.81 -5.07
C LEU A 510 -28.49 -51.76 -6.11
N ASP A 511 -29.55 -52.51 -5.75
CA ASP A 511 -30.23 -53.43 -6.66
C ASP A 511 -30.92 -52.64 -7.79
N ALA A 512 -31.57 -51.52 -7.48
CA ALA A 512 -32.16 -50.64 -8.49
C ALA A 512 -31.10 -50.10 -9.47
N LEU A 513 -29.96 -49.63 -8.96
CA LEU A 513 -28.83 -49.19 -9.80
C LEU A 513 -28.27 -50.34 -10.65
N ARG A 514 -28.09 -51.53 -10.07
CA ARG A 514 -27.60 -52.71 -10.78
C ARG A 514 -28.55 -53.10 -11.91
N THR A 515 -29.86 -53.19 -11.66
CA THR A 515 -30.87 -53.49 -12.69
C THR A 515 -30.83 -52.46 -13.81
N ALA A 516 -30.77 -51.15 -13.49
CA ALA A 516 -30.67 -50.11 -14.51
C ALA A 516 -29.41 -50.24 -15.39
N LEU A 517 -28.27 -50.63 -14.80
CA LEU A 517 -27.03 -50.87 -15.54
C LEU A 517 -27.08 -52.14 -16.40
N GLU A 518 -27.72 -53.20 -15.91
CA GLU A 518 -27.94 -54.45 -16.65
C GLU A 518 -28.86 -54.22 -17.86
N ASP A 519 -29.99 -53.55 -17.65
CA ASP A 519 -30.93 -53.17 -18.72
C ASP A 519 -30.27 -52.28 -19.77
N GLY A 520 -29.33 -51.41 -19.35
CA GLY A 520 -28.52 -50.58 -20.23
C GLY A 520 -27.32 -51.29 -20.89
N GLY A 521 -27.02 -52.55 -20.54
CA GLY A 521 -25.86 -53.28 -21.04
C GLY A 521 -24.50 -52.71 -20.61
N LEU A 522 -24.44 -51.94 -19.51
CA LEU A 522 -23.28 -51.17 -19.07
C LEU A 522 -22.31 -52.02 -18.21
N HIS A 523 -21.78 -53.11 -18.77
CA HIS A 523 -20.98 -54.10 -18.03
C HIS A 523 -19.71 -53.56 -17.36
N LEU A 524 -19.09 -52.50 -17.91
CA LEU A 524 -17.92 -51.89 -17.27
C LEU A 524 -18.30 -51.19 -15.95
N MET A 525 -19.47 -50.53 -15.91
CA MET A 525 -19.96 -49.85 -14.71
C MET A 525 -20.43 -50.84 -13.64
N LEU A 526 -20.97 -52.00 -14.04
CA LEU A 526 -21.25 -53.10 -13.11
C LEU A 526 -19.98 -53.59 -12.40
N ARG A 527 -18.84 -53.67 -13.11
CA ARG A 527 -17.56 -54.07 -12.50
C ARG A 527 -17.06 -53.06 -11.47
N GLU A 528 -17.25 -51.77 -11.72
CA GLU A 528 -16.91 -50.71 -10.75
C GLU A 528 -17.79 -50.83 -9.49
N LEU A 529 -19.10 -51.02 -9.66
CA LEU A 529 -20.03 -51.21 -8.55
C LEU A 529 -19.69 -52.47 -7.72
N ASP A 530 -19.35 -53.58 -8.37
CA ASP A 530 -18.91 -54.81 -7.71
C ASP A 530 -17.55 -54.63 -7.01
N ALA A 531 -16.67 -53.79 -7.56
CA ALA A 531 -15.41 -53.45 -6.90
C ALA A 531 -15.66 -52.67 -5.60
N ARG A 532 -16.59 -51.72 -5.61
CA ARG A 532 -16.99 -51.00 -4.40
C ARG A 532 -17.58 -51.93 -3.34
N ALA A 533 -18.47 -52.84 -3.75
CA ALA A 533 -19.08 -53.82 -2.86
C ALA A 533 -18.05 -54.73 -2.18
N ARG A 534 -16.99 -55.15 -2.89
CA ARG A 534 -15.88 -55.93 -2.30
C ARG A 534 -15.03 -55.15 -1.31
N GLN A 535 -14.88 -53.85 -1.51
CA GLN A 535 -14.11 -52.97 -0.62
C GLN A 535 -14.91 -52.57 0.62
N TYR A 536 -16.23 -52.69 0.59
CA TYR A 536 -17.09 -52.31 1.70
C TYR A 536 -16.78 -53.13 2.95
N GLY A 537 -16.58 -52.45 4.08
CA GLY A 537 -16.25 -53.08 5.36
C GLY A 537 -14.79 -53.57 5.48
N ALA A 538 -13.94 -53.33 4.47
CA ALA A 538 -12.50 -53.57 4.58
C ALA A 538 -11.86 -52.58 5.57
N HIS A 539 -10.69 -52.95 6.12
CA HIS A 539 -9.96 -52.05 7.01
C HIS A 539 -9.53 -50.76 6.28
N GLY A 540 -9.96 -49.62 6.80
CA GLY A 540 -9.70 -48.32 6.18
C GLY A 540 -10.59 -48.03 4.96
N ASP A 541 -11.78 -48.61 4.89
CA ASP A 541 -12.85 -48.21 3.96
C ASP A 541 -13.34 -46.78 4.30
N PRO A 542 -13.26 -45.81 3.38
CA PRO A 542 -13.77 -44.45 3.60
C PRO A 542 -15.31 -44.36 3.56
N GLY A 543 -16.02 -45.39 3.10
CA GLY A 543 -17.48 -45.40 2.90
C GLY A 543 -18.31 -44.91 4.08
N PRO A 544 -18.19 -45.51 5.29
CA PRO A 544 -18.97 -45.09 6.46
C PRO A 544 -18.74 -43.63 6.84
N VAL A 545 -17.48 -43.17 6.77
CA VAL A 545 -17.12 -41.78 7.08
C VAL A 545 -17.71 -40.83 6.05
N LEU A 546 -17.71 -41.20 4.77
CA LEU A 546 -18.35 -40.42 3.71
C LEU A 546 -19.87 -40.37 3.89
N ALA A 547 -20.50 -41.50 4.27
CA ALA A 547 -21.93 -41.55 4.55
C ALA A 547 -22.32 -40.62 5.71
N ASP A 548 -21.54 -40.64 6.80
CA ASP A 548 -21.73 -39.73 7.95
C ASP A 548 -21.64 -38.25 7.55
N ARG A 549 -20.74 -37.92 6.61
CA ARG A 549 -20.60 -36.56 6.09
C ARG A 549 -21.77 -36.16 5.20
N VAL A 550 -22.23 -37.03 4.31
CA VAL A 550 -23.42 -36.80 3.48
C VAL A 550 -24.68 -36.68 4.36
N ALA A 551 -24.77 -37.44 5.45
CA ALA A 551 -25.86 -37.36 6.41
C ALA A 551 -26.00 -35.98 7.12
N LEU A 552 -24.97 -35.13 7.07
CA LEU A 552 -25.06 -33.74 7.52
C LEU A 552 -25.92 -32.89 6.56
N LEU A 553 -25.94 -33.24 5.27
CA LEU A 553 -26.75 -32.58 4.23
C LEU A 553 -28.12 -33.24 4.05
N ASP A 554 -28.27 -34.51 4.44
CA ASP A 554 -29.55 -35.25 4.40
C ASP A 554 -30.43 -34.93 5.63
N ARG A 555 -30.61 -33.64 5.92
CA ARG A 555 -31.45 -33.15 7.02
C ARG A 555 -32.69 -32.48 6.45
N PRO A 556 -33.84 -32.48 7.15
CA PRO A 556 -35.05 -31.80 6.68
C PRO A 556 -34.84 -30.32 6.34
N ALA A 557 -33.90 -29.65 7.03
CA ALA A 557 -33.53 -28.27 6.76
C ALA A 557 -32.95 -28.04 5.35
N PHE A 558 -32.37 -29.08 4.74
CA PHE A 558 -31.79 -29.06 3.38
C PHE A 558 -32.65 -29.83 2.38
N ALA A 559 -33.88 -30.21 2.75
CA ALA A 559 -34.77 -30.91 1.83
C ALA A 559 -35.05 -30.06 0.59
N GLY A 560 -34.79 -30.61 -0.60
CA GLY A 560 -34.94 -29.90 -1.87
C GLY A 560 -33.79 -28.96 -2.24
N PHE A 561 -32.75 -28.86 -1.41
CA PHE A 561 -31.45 -28.28 -1.78
C PHE A 561 -30.55 -29.35 -2.38
N PHE A 562 -29.53 -28.90 -3.13
CA PHE A 562 -28.61 -29.75 -3.88
C PHE A 562 -29.32 -30.60 -4.95
N ASP A 563 -30.32 -30.01 -5.61
CA ASP A 563 -31.11 -30.71 -6.63
C ASP A 563 -30.27 -31.04 -7.88
N THR A 564 -30.23 -32.33 -8.22
CA THR A 564 -29.55 -32.85 -9.41
C THR A 564 -30.52 -33.21 -10.54
N THR A 565 -31.84 -33.08 -10.31
CA THR A 565 -32.87 -33.39 -11.30
C THR A 565 -33.10 -32.27 -12.33
N GLY A 566 -32.46 -31.11 -12.11
CA GLY A 566 -32.55 -29.95 -12.99
C GLY A 566 -33.82 -29.13 -12.82
N GLN A 567 -34.62 -29.40 -11.79
CA GLN A 567 -35.81 -28.62 -11.45
C GLN A 567 -35.45 -27.36 -10.64
N GLY A 568 -34.35 -27.41 -9.89
CA GLY A 568 -33.78 -26.29 -9.18
C GLY A 568 -33.08 -25.27 -10.06
N ARG A 569 -32.55 -24.21 -9.42
CA ARG A 569 -31.63 -23.24 -10.04
C ARG A 569 -30.24 -23.36 -9.39
N PRO A 570 -29.52 -24.46 -9.62
CA PRO A 570 -28.25 -24.71 -8.96
C PRO A 570 -27.17 -23.77 -9.49
N PHE A 571 -26.56 -23.02 -8.58
CA PHE A 571 -25.38 -22.22 -8.88
C PHE A 571 -24.14 -23.12 -8.91
N SER A 572 -23.36 -23.01 -9.99
CA SER A 572 -22.11 -23.73 -10.20
C SER A 572 -20.93 -22.78 -10.40
N LEU A 573 -19.78 -23.18 -9.87
CA LEU A 573 -18.49 -22.48 -9.95
C LEU A 573 -17.93 -22.42 -11.38
N ARG A 574 -18.47 -23.19 -12.33
CA ARG A 574 -18.12 -23.04 -13.76
C ARG A 574 -18.56 -21.70 -14.34
N SER A 575 -19.51 -21.03 -13.71
CA SER A 575 -20.01 -19.71 -14.15
C SER A 575 -18.99 -18.57 -13.98
N LEU A 576 -17.80 -18.84 -13.42
CA LEU A 576 -16.71 -17.87 -13.24
C LEU A 576 -16.14 -17.27 -14.54
N GLU A 577 -16.49 -17.84 -15.70
CA GLU A 577 -16.18 -17.26 -17.02
C GLU A 577 -17.09 -16.08 -17.40
N HIS A 578 -18.18 -15.89 -16.65
CA HIS A 578 -19.09 -14.76 -16.80
C HIS A 578 -18.88 -13.75 -15.67
N PRO A 579 -19.04 -12.43 -15.93
CA PRO A 579 -19.05 -11.46 -14.86
C PRO A 579 -20.29 -11.71 -14.00
N LEU A 580 -20.08 -12.09 -12.75
CA LEU A 580 -21.14 -12.45 -11.82
C LEU A 580 -20.78 -12.01 -10.41
N ARG A 581 -21.82 -11.73 -9.62
CA ARG A 581 -21.74 -11.37 -8.21
C ARG A 581 -22.56 -12.36 -7.42
N VAL A 582 -21.89 -13.20 -6.64
CA VAL A 582 -22.52 -14.31 -5.93
C VAL A 582 -22.28 -14.18 -4.44
N ARG A 583 -23.35 -14.33 -3.65
CA ARG A 583 -23.28 -14.46 -2.19
C ARG A 583 -23.79 -15.83 -1.77
N VAL A 584 -23.00 -16.55 -1.00
CA VAL A 584 -23.38 -17.83 -0.40
C VAL A 584 -23.41 -17.64 1.12
N ASP A 585 -24.61 -17.70 1.66
CA ASP A 585 -24.88 -17.61 3.10
C ASP A 585 -24.95 -19.03 3.66
N LEU A 586 -23.98 -19.38 4.52
CA LEU A 586 -23.86 -20.69 5.14
C LEU A 586 -24.55 -20.74 6.51
N PRO A 587 -25.20 -21.86 6.90
CA PRO A 587 -26.00 -21.98 8.10
C PRO A 587 -25.16 -22.27 9.36
N GLU A 588 -24.07 -21.53 9.60
CA GLU A 588 -23.08 -21.81 10.66
C GLU A 588 -23.70 -21.94 12.06
N ARG A 589 -24.75 -21.14 12.36
CA ARG A 589 -25.42 -21.15 13.68
C ARG A 589 -26.25 -22.41 13.94
N ALA A 590 -26.90 -22.94 12.90
CA ALA A 590 -27.80 -24.08 13.02
C ALA A 590 -27.09 -25.41 12.69
N HIS A 591 -26.17 -25.37 11.72
CA HIS A 591 -25.51 -26.54 11.14
C HIS A 591 -24.02 -26.25 10.91
N ALA A 592 -23.26 -26.06 11.99
CA ALA A 592 -21.85 -25.69 11.94
C ALA A 592 -20.99 -26.69 11.14
N ASP A 593 -21.18 -28.00 11.33
CA ASP A 593 -20.37 -29.02 10.63
C ASP A 593 -20.67 -29.07 9.14
N ALA A 594 -21.95 -28.98 8.75
CA ALA A 594 -22.35 -28.86 7.35
C ALA A 594 -21.80 -27.57 6.72
N SER A 595 -21.86 -26.44 7.44
CA SER A 595 -21.29 -25.17 7.02
C SER A 595 -19.79 -25.26 6.74
N ARG A 596 -19.00 -25.87 7.63
CA ARG A 596 -17.54 -26.07 7.42
C ARG A 596 -17.25 -26.99 6.25
N MET A 597 -18.06 -28.03 6.06
CA MET A 597 -17.93 -28.96 4.94
C MET A 597 -18.25 -28.29 3.60
N LEU A 598 -19.32 -27.50 3.53
CA LEU A 598 -19.69 -26.74 2.34
C LEU A 598 -18.69 -25.63 2.02
N ALA A 599 -18.13 -24.96 3.03
CA ALA A 599 -17.06 -24.00 2.83
C ALA A 599 -15.82 -24.65 2.19
N ARG A 600 -15.44 -25.86 2.64
CA ARG A 600 -14.37 -26.65 2.01
C ARG A 600 -14.71 -26.99 0.56
N LEU A 601 -15.92 -27.46 0.32
CA LEU A 601 -16.40 -27.79 -1.02
C LEU A 601 -16.31 -26.58 -1.96
N LEU A 602 -16.78 -25.42 -1.54
CA LEU A 602 -16.73 -24.18 -2.32
C LEU A 602 -15.28 -23.76 -2.64
N LEU A 603 -14.36 -23.90 -1.69
CA LEU A 603 -12.93 -23.62 -1.92
C LEU A 603 -12.31 -24.62 -2.92
N ALA A 604 -12.60 -25.91 -2.77
CA ALA A 604 -12.13 -26.95 -3.69
C ALA A 604 -12.68 -26.73 -5.12
N GLN A 605 -13.99 -26.52 -5.24
CA GLN A 605 -14.66 -26.23 -6.51
C GLN A 605 -14.14 -24.94 -7.16
N PHE A 606 -13.90 -23.87 -6.38
CA PHE A 606 -13.30 -22.64 -6.89
C PHE A 606 -11.89 -22.85 -7.41
N ASN A 607 -11.03 -23.57 -6.67
CA ASN A 607 -9.67 -23.87 -7.10
C ASN A 607 -9.66 -24.67 -8.40
N ALA A 608 -10.50 -25.70 -8.50
CA ALA A 608 -10.63 -26.52 -9.71
C ALA A 608 -11.16 -25.70 -10.89
N SER A 609 -12.26 -24.99 -10.69
CA SER A 609 -12.90 -24.17 -11.73
C SER A 609 -11.96 -23.07 -12.21
N ALA A 610 -11.34 -22.31 -11.31
CA ALA A 610 -10.42 -21.24 -11.66
C ALA A 610 -9.22 -21.73 -12.49
N ALA A 611 -8.68 -22.91 -12.17
CA ALA A 611 -7.59 -23.52 -12.91
C ALA A 611 -8.01 -24.03 -14.30
N ALA A 612 -9.23 -24.57 -14.41
CA ALA A 612 -9.78 -25.13 -15.64
C ALA A 612 -10.32 -24.08 -16.63
N ARG A 613 -10.52 -22.82 -16.22
CA ARG A 613 -11.04 -21.75 -17.08
C ARG A 613 -10.23 -21.60 -18.38
N ALA A 614 -10.94 -21.62 -19.50
CA ALA A 614 -10.38 -21.36 -20.82
C ALA A 614 -10.21 -19.85 -21.03
N ASP A 615 -11.23 -19.05 -20.66
CA ASP A 615 -11.14 -17.58 -20.66
C ASP A 615 -10.72 -17.06 -19.29
N ARG A 616 -9.55 -16.41 -19.25
CA ARG A 616 -8.98 -15.78 -18.04
C ARG A 616 -8.99 -14.25 -18.11
N SER A 617 -9.77 -13.67 -19.00
CA SER A 617 -9.89 -12.22 -19.16
C SER A 617 -10.54 -11.54 -17.96
N LEU A 618 -11.40 -12.27 -17.23
CA LEU A 618 -11.98 -11.84 -15.96
C LEU A 618 -11.13 -12.28 -14.77
N PHE A 619 -10.96 -11.38 -13.81
CA PHE A 619 -10.39 -11.75 -12.52
C PHE A 619 -11.43 -12.52 -11.69
N ALA A 620 -11.15 -13.77 -11.34
CA ALA A 620 -12.02 -14.56 -10.46
C ALA A 620 -11.60 -14.39 -9.01
N PHE A 621 -12.55 -14.06 -8.14
CA PHE A 621 -12.26 -13.79 -6.73
C PHE A 621 -13.22 -14.52 -5.81
N LEU A 622 -12.68 -15.20 -4.81
CA LEU A 622 -13.45 -15.83 -3.74
C LEU A 622 -13.04 -15.25 -2.39
N ALA A 623 -14.02 -14.75 -1.63
CA ALA A 623 -13.82 -14.24 -0.28
C ALA A 623 -14.54 -15.09 0.75
N PHE A 624 -13.81 -15.59 1.74
CA PHE A 624 -14.37 -16.16 2.95
C PHE A 624 -14.31 -15.12 4.07
N ASP A 625 -15.47 -14.73 4.58
CA ASP A 625 -15.56 -13.88 5.79
C ASP A 625 -15.12 -14.65 7.04
N ASP A 626 -15.28 -15.97 7.02
CA ASP A 626 -14.72 -16.90 7.99
C ASP A 626 -14.26 -18.19 7.28
N ALA A 627 -12.95 -18.43 7.30
CA ALA A 627 -12.30 -19.60 6.71
C ALA A 627 -11.86 -20.63 7.77
N SER A 628 -12.29 -20.50 9.02
CA SER A 628 -11.88 -21.39 10.10
C SER A 628 -12.32 -22.84 9.84
N HIS A 629 -11.38 -23.78 9.93
CA HIS A 629 -11.57 -25.21 9.61
C HIS A 629 -12.00 -25.50 8.16
N THR A 630 -11.63 -24.63 7.21
CA THR A 630 -11.93 -24.82 5.77
C THR A 630 -10.74 -25.28 4.93
N LEU A 631 -9.56 -25.39 5.51
CA LEU A 631 -8.32 -25.63 4.77
C LEU A 631 -7.87 -27.09 4.84
N THR A 632 -7.65 -27.68 3.67
CA THR A 632 -7.07 -29.01 3.42
C THR A 632 -5.67 -28.87 2.78
N PRO A 633 -4.84 -29.92 2.77
CA PRO A 633 -3.55 -29.90 2.06
C PRO A 633 -3.69 -29.54 0.57
N GLU A 634 -4.70 -30.09 -0.10
CA GLU A 634 -5.01 -29.87 -1.51
C GLU A 634 -5.45 -28.42 -1.78
N SER A 635 -6.29 -27.85 -0.93
CA SER A 635 -6.73 -26.45 -1.05
C SER A 635 -5.56 -25.47 -0.95
N VAL A 636 -4.59 -25.70 -0.05
CA VAL A 636 -3.39 -24.85 0.09
C VAL A 636 -2.52 -24.91 -1.17
N ARG A 637 -2.37 -26.10 -1.78
CA ARG A 637 -1.70 -26.24 -3.10
C ARG A 637 -2.51 -25.58 -4.22
N GLY A 638 -3.84 -25.63 -4.14
CA GLY A 638 -4.76 -24.94 -5.05
C GLY A 638 -4.54 -23.43 -5.05
N ILE A 639 -4.47 -22.83 -3.86
CA ILE A 639 -4.26 -21.38 -3.67
C ILE A 639 -2.97 -20.89 -4.35
N GLN A 640 -1.88 -21.66 -4.26
CA GLN A 640 -0.61 -21.33 -4.92
C GLN A 640 -0.73 -21.20 -6.45
N ARG A 641 -1.64 -21.97 -7.07
CA ARG A 641 -1.85 -22.00 -8.52
C ARG A 641 -2.75 -20.87 -9.02
N LEU A 642 -3.51 -20.21 -8.14
CA LEU A 642 -4.44 -19.14 -8.53
C LEU A 642 -3.74 -17.94 -9.19
N ARG A 643 -2.48 -17.66 -8.80
CA ARG A 643 -1.68 -16.57 -9.36
C ARG A 643 -1.54 -16.65 -10.88
N SER A 644 -1.37 -17.84 -11.46
CA SER A 644 -1.28 -18.03 -12.91
C SER A 644 -2.64 -18.16 -13.59
N ALA A 645 -3.71 -18.32 -12.81
CA ALA A 645 -5.08 -18.46 -13.28
C ALA A 645 -5.85 -17.13 -13.36
N ASN A 646 -5.19 -15.98 -13.12
CA ASN A 646 -5.85 -14.67 -12.97
C ASN A 646 -7.00 -14.74 -11.95
N ALA A 647 -6.71 -15.34 -10.81
CA ALA A 647 -7.66 -15.55 -9.71
C ALA A 647 -6.98 -15.31 -8.37
N GLY A 648 -7.78 -15.13 -7.32
CA GLY A 648 -7.26 -15.00 -5.95
C GLY A 648 -8.32 -15.27 -4.90
N VAL A 649 -7.87 -15.58 -3.68
CA VAL A 649 -8.76 -15.75 -2.53
C VAL A 649 -8.46 -14.76 -1.41
N LEU A 650 -9.48 -14.38 -0.66
CA LEU A 650 -9.33 -13.72 0.63
C LEU A 650 -9.86 -14.66 1.72
N LEU A 651 -8.98 -15.03 2.65
CA LEU A 651 -9.30 -15.90 3.76
C LEU A 651 -9.22 -15.10 5.06
N ALA A 652 -10.35 -14.86 5.70
CA ALA A 652 -10.39 -14.28 7.04
C ALA A 652 -10.45 -15.39 8.10
N LEU A 653 -9.55 -15.34 9.06
CA LEU A 653 -9.46 -16.29 10.18
C LEU A 653 -9.54 -15.55 11.51
N ARG A 654 -10.06 -16.24 12.53
CA ARG A 654 -10.06 -15.75 13.91
C ARG A 654 -8.66 -15.91 14.53
N THR A 655 -8.03 -17.05 14.27
CA THR A 655 -6.67 -17.40 14.68
C THR A 655 -6.08 -18.39 13.67
N LEU A 656 -4.75 -18.52 13.59
CA LEU A 656 -4.12 -19.59 12.82
C LEU A 656 -4.30 -20.95 13.48
N ASP A 657 -4.73 -21.00 14.75
CA ASP A 657 -5.02 -22.27 15.43
C ASP A 657 -6.22 -23.03 14.84
N ASP A 658 -7.12 -22.33 14.15
CA ASP A 658 -8.25 -22.90 13.40
C ASP A 658 -7.79 -23.65 12.11
N VAL A 659 -6.50 -23.60 11.80
CA VAL A 659 -5.86 -24.30 10.69
C VAL A 659 -5.07 -25.49 11.25
N PRO A 660 -5.17 -26.69 10.64
CA PRO A 660 -4.37 -27.84 11.04
C PRO A 660 -2.88 -27.49 11.13
N GLU A 661 -2.20 -27.94 12.18
CA GLU A 661 -0.82 -27.52 12.49
C GLU A 661 0.14 -27.69 11.31
N ALA A 662 0.04 -28.83 10.61
CA ALA A 662 0.84 -29.15 9.44
C ALA A 662 0.67 -28.15 8.27
N LEU A 663 -0.44 -27.40 8.22
CA LEU A 663 -0.79 -26.49 7.13
C LEU A 663 -0.50 -25.01 7.45
N ARG A 664 -0.23 -24.64 8.70
CA ARG A 664 -0.04 -23.24 9.11
C ARG A 664 1.10 -22.56 8.36
N THR A 665 2.28 -23.19 8.32
CA THR A 665 3.44 -22.68 7.57
C THR A 665 3.25 -22.76 6.05
N PRO A 666 2.80 -23.88 5.46
CA PRO A 666 2.46 -23.94 4.04
C PRO A 666 1.45 -22.88 3.59
N LEU A 667 0.44 -22.59 4.39
CA LEU A 667 -0.57 -21.56 4.10
C LEU A 667 0.08 -20.17 4.02
N LEU A 668 0.93 -19.82 5.00
CA LEU A 668 1.65 -18.54 4.97
C LEU A 668 2.56 -18.46 3.74
N GLY A 669 3.14 -19.56 3.27
CA GLY A 669 3.91 -19.61 2.02
C GLY A 669 3.05 -19.56 0.75
N ALA A 670 1.80 -20.02 0.81
CA ALA A 670 0.88 -20.10 -0.32
C ALA A 670 0.29 -18.74 -0.74
N VAL A 671 0.15 -17.82 0.21
CA VAL A 671 -0.38 -16.47 -0.03
C VAL A 671 0.74 -15.44 -0.19
N GLY A 672 0.55 -14.47 -1.08
CA GLY A 672 1.46 -13.35 -1.27
C GLY A 672 1.15 -12.16 -0.37
N CYS A 673 -0.11 -12.02 0.08
CA CYS A 673 -0.55 -10.96 0.96
C CYS A 673 -0.94 -11.51 2.35
N ARG A 674 -0.47 -10.85 3.40
CA ARG A 674 -0.62 -11.31 4.80
C ARG A 674 -0.98 -10.14 5.68
N MET A 675 -2.02 -10.30 6.49
CA MET A 675 -2.57 -9.23 7.32
C MET A 675 -2.86 -9.74 8.72
N ALA A 676 -2.21 -9.13 9.72
CA ALA A 676 -2.46 -9.39 11.13
C ALA A 676 -3.22 -8.20 11.74
N PHE A 677 -4.43 -8.42 12.23
CA PHE A 677 -5.23 -7.38 12.88
C PHE A 677 -4.80 -7.17 14.33
N SER A 678 -5.20 -6.02 14.91
CA SER A 678 -5.03 -5.76 16.33
C SER A 678 -5.63 -6.87 17.20
N GLY A 679 -4.87 -7.33 18.20
CA GLY A 679 -5.32 -8.33 19.18
C GLY A 679 -5.09 -9.79 18.78
N VAL A 680 -4.22 -10.05 17.79
CA VAL A 680 -3.71 -11.42 17.54
C VAL A 680 -2.98 -11.96 18.76
N THR A 681 -2.98 -13.28 18.92
CA THR A 681 -2.23 -13.93 20.00
C THR A 681 -0.72 -13.82 19.76
N THR A 682 0.08 -13.98 20.81
CA THR A 682 1.55 -14.06 20.67
C THR A 682 1.99 -15.26 19.82
N TRP A 683 1.25 -16.36 19.87
CA TRP A 683 1.47 -17.55 19.04
C TRP A 683 1.24 -17.28 17.56
N ASP A 684 0.12 -16.63 17.21
CA ASP A 684 -0.15 -16.15 15.85
C ASP A 684 0.93 -15.16 15.40
N GLY A 685 1.26 -14.20 16.27
CA GLY A 685 2.29 -13.19 16.03
C GLY A 685 3.66 -13.79 15.71
N LYS A 686 4.07 -14.87 16.40
CA LYS A 686 5.33 -15.57 16.12
C LYS A 686 5.38 -16.09 14.68
N ARG A 687 4.29 -16.68 14.18
CA ARG A 687 4.24 -17.22 12.81
C ARG A 687 4.28 -16.12 11.75
N PHE A 688 3.65 -14.97 12.01
CA PHE A 688 3.75 -13.81 11.12
C PHE A 688 5.16 -13.21 11.13
N ALA A 689 5.79 -13.10 12.30
CA ALA A 689 7.16 -12.62 12.43
C ALA A 689 8.15 -13.51 11.64
N GLU A 690 8.05 -14.84 11.81
CA GLU A 690 8.81 -15.83 11.04
C GLU A 690 8.60 -15.67 9.53
N ALA A 691 7.34 -15.47 9.08
CA ALA A 691 7.01 -15.35 7.66
C ALA A 691 7.44 -14.02 7.01
N TRP A 692 7.49 -12.93 7.76
CA TRP A 692 7.95 -11.63 7.26
C TRP A 692 9.48 -11.47 7.31
N GLY A 693 10.15 -12.33 8.06
CA GLY A 693 11.59 -12.37 8.17
C GLY A 693 12.18 -11.20 8.97
N THR A 694 13.49 -11.10 8.89
CA THR A 694 14.32 -10.17 9.64
C THR A 694 14.80 -9.00 8.75
N GLU A 695 15.07 -7.86 9.38
CA GLU A 695 15.68 -6.70 8.75
C GLU A 695 16.94 -6.32 9.51
N TRP A 696 17.96 -5.88 8.77
CA TRP A 696 19.18 -5.34 9.35
C TRP A 696 18.88 -3.94 9.91
N VAL A 697 18.69 -3.85 11.23
CA VAL A 697 18.47 -2.57 11.92
C VAL A 697 19.79 -2.11 12.50
N GLU A 698 20.24 -0.92 12.10
CA GLU A 698 21.39 -0.26 12.72
C GLU A 698 21.04 0.17 14.14
N THR A 699 21.40 -0.66 15.11
CA THR A 699 21.18 -0.37 16.52
C THR A 699 22.37 0.46 17.00
N ARG A 700 22.10 1.71 17.36
CA ARG A 700 23.07 2.62 17.97
C ARG A 700 23.14 2.35 19.45
N ASP A 701 24.07 1.50 19.87
CA ASP A 701 24.39 1.35 21.30
C ASP A 701 25.25 2.54 21.74
N VAL A 702 24.68 3.40 22.60
CA VAL A 702 25.40 4.52 23.21
C VAL A 702 25.96 4.04 24.55
N THR A 703 27.15 3.45 24.52
CA THR A 703 27.88 3.16 25.75
C THR A 703 28.58 4.42 26.25
N HIS A 704 28.11 4.98 27.37
CA HIS A 704 28.79 6.08 28.05
C HIS A 704 30.04 5.56 28.78
N ARG A 705 31.23 5.86 28.26
CA ARG A 705 32.50 5.62 28.97
C ARG A 705 33.17 6.95 29.28
N THR A 706 33.26 7.30 30.56
CA THR A 706 33.99 8.49 31.01
C THR A 706 35.50 8.22 30.94
N VAL A 707 36.18 8.83 29.96
CA VAL A 707 37.65 8.80 29.90
C VAL A 707 38.19 9.96 30.74
N PHE A 708 38.85 9.64 31.85
CA PHE A 708 39.72 10.58 32.54
C PHE A 708 41.01 10.71 31.72
N ALA A 709 41.27 11.89 31.15
CA ALA A 709 42.49 12.18 30.40
C ALA A 709 43.45 13.01 31.27
N ASP A 710 44.60 12.43 31.59
CA ASP A 710 45.57 12.89 32.59
C ASP A 710 46.67 13.79 31.98
N GLN A 711 46.30 14.76 31.15
CA GLN A 711 47.27 15.69 30.54
C GLN A 711 46.83 17.17 30.59
N PRO A 712 47.72 18.10 31.00
CA PRO A 712 47.38 19.49 31.30
C PRO A 712 47.01 20.34 30.07
N LEU A 713 47.57 20.05 28.88
CA LEU A 713 47.31 20.82 27.66
C LEU A 713 45.90 20.56 27.08
N THR A 714 45.43 19.31 27.15
CA THR A 714 44.07 18.93 26.78
C THR A 714 43.02 19.56 27.69
N ARG A 715 43.34 19.77 28.98
CA ARG A 715 42.43 20.40 29.95
C ARG A 715 42.15 21.86 29.62
N ALA A 716 43.14 22.60 29.10
CA ALA A 716 42.97 23.99 28.67
C ALA A 716 42.11 24.09 27.39
N MET A 717 42.35 23.22 26.40
CA MET A 717 41.50 23.15 25.20
C MET A 717 40.06 22.72 25.51
N HIS A 718 39.88 21.77 26.43
CA HIS A 718 38.55 21.33 26.87
C HIS A 718 37.83 22.41 27.70
N ALA A 719 38.55 23.19 28.51
CA ALA A 719 37.97 24.31 29.26
C ALA A 719 37.52 25.44 28.32
N PHE A 720 38.34 25.80 27.33
CA PHE A 720 38.00 26.84 26.35
C PHE A 720 36.82 26.44 25.45
N ARG A 721 36.75 25.16 25.03
CA ARG A 721 35.62 24.64 24.24
C ARG A 721 34.34 24.47 25.07
N LYS A 722 34.44 24.07 26.35
CA LYS A 722 33.30 23.95 27.29
C LYS A 722 32.63 25.31 27.56
N LEU A 723 33.42 26.39 27.57
CA LEU A 723 32.93 27.76 27.73
C LEU A 723 32.11 28.25 26.52
N ILE A 724 32.34 27.68 25.34
CA ILE A 724 31.67 28.08 24.09
C ILE A 724 30.43 27.22 23.80
N THR A 725 30.43 25.93 24.15
CA THR A 725 29.34 25.00 23.76
C THR A 725 28.40 24.55 24.89
N GLY A 726 28.63 24.94 26.14
CA GLY A 726 27.68 24.74 27.25
C GLY A 726 27.31 23.29 27.61
N LYS A 727 27.96 22.27 27.03
CA LYS A 727 27.75 20.85 27.34
C LYS A 727 29.07 20.17 27.68
N SER A 728 29.08 19.40 28.78
CA SER A 728 30.17 18.50 29.16
C SER A 728 30.26 17.33 28.21
N VAL A 729 31.47 17.01 27.77
CA VAL A 729 31.77 15.92 26.83
C VAL A 729 31.66 14.57 27.57
N THR A 730 30.57 13.83 27.33
CA THR A 730 30.66 12.37 27.19
C THR A 730 31.00 12.11 25.74
N THR A 731 32.13 11.46 25.48
CA THR A 731 32.43 10.99 24.13
C THR A 731 31.52 9.80 23.87
N ASP A 732 30.41 10.03 23.15
CA ASP A 732 29.51 8.95 22.74
C ASP A 732 30.29 8.05 21.77
N ALA A 733 30.79 6.91 22.26
CA ALA A 733 31.23 5.82 21.40
C ALA A 733 29.96 5.20 20.81
N VAL A 734 29.53 5.75 19.68
CA VAL A 734 28.43 5.23 18.89
C VAL A 734 28.94 4.02 18.14
N THR A 735 28.87 2.85 18.77
CA THR A 735 28.99 1.60 18.04
C THR A 735 27.67 1.37 17.32
N VAL A 736 27.67 1.67 16.02
CA VAL A 736 26.61 1.23 15.11
C VAL A 736 26.78 -0.27 14.96
N ARG A 737 25.94 -1.05 15.64
CA ARG A 737 25.88 -2.49 15.46
C ARG A 737 24.71 -2.78 14.53
N GLN A 738 24.99 -3.31 13.35
CA GLN A 738 23.95 -3.90 12.51
C GLN A 738 23.47 -5.18 13.19
N VAL A 739 22.25 -5.15 13.71
CA VAL A 739 21.60 -6.31 14.33
C VAL A 739 20.44 -6.72 13.44
N GLU A 740 20.43 -7.98 13.06
CA GLU A 740 19.30 -8.60 12.38
C GLU A 740 18.13 -8.70 13.37
N ARG A 741 17.07 -7.91 13.17
CA ARG A 741 15.89 -7.87 14.05
C ARG A 741 14.65 -8.15 13.22
N GLU A 742 13.74 -8.95 13.77
CA GLU A 742 12.40 -9.13 13.19
C GLU A 742 11.76 -7.77 12.97
N ARG A 743 11.17 -7.55 11.77
CA ARG A 743 10.48 -6.29 11.46
C ARG A 743 9.33 -6.01 12.42
N TRP A 744 8.70 -7.08 12.90
CA TRP A 744 7.67 -7.10 13.92
C TRP A 744 7.89 -8.32 14.78
N SER A 745 8.14 -8.12 16.07
CA SER A 745 8.20 -9.24 17.01
C SER A 745 6.81 -9.77 17.35
N ALA A 746 6.73 -11.03 17.78
CA ALA A 746 5.49 -11.66 18.22
C ALA A 746 4.75 -10.84 19.29
N SER A 747 5.48 -10.30 20.27
CA SER A 747 4.93 -9.47 21.35
C SER A 747 4.41 -8.13 20.83
N GLU A 748 5.07 -7.53 19.84
CA GLU A 748 4.60 -6.27 19.24
C GLU A 748 3.32 -6.48 18.43
N LEU A 749 3.18 -7.58 17.71
CA LEU A 749 1.94 -7.88 16.99
C LEU A 749 0.77 -8.12 17.95
N ALA A 750 1.03 -8.76 19.09
CA ALA A 750 0.01 -9.03 20.08
C ALA A 750 -0.41 -7.79 20.88
N HIS A 751 0.54 -6.91 21.23
CA HIS A 751 0.29 -5.85 22.22
C HIS A 751 0.48 -4.42 21.71
N ALA A 752 1.25 -4.19 20.64
CA ALA A 752 1.58 -2.84 20.17
C ALA A 752 0.70 -2.37 19.00
N VAL A 753 -0.07 -3.25 18.35
CA VAL A 753 -0.97 -2.88 17.25
C VAL A 753 -2.25 -2.24 17.82
N PRO A 754 -2.52 -0.95 17.56
CA PRO A 754 -3.68 -0.28 18.15
C PRO A 754 -5.01 -0.80 17.59
N PRO A 755 -6.13 -0.69 18.33
CA PRO A 755 -7.43 -1.09 17.84
C PRO A 755 -7.77 -0.46 16.49
N GLY A 756 -8.34 -1.25 15.58
CA GLY A 756 -8.69 -0.78 14.24
C GLY A 756 -7.51 -0.61 13.29
N HIS A 757 -6.32 -1.02 13.71
CA HIS A 757 -5.14 -1.13 12.86
C HIS A 757 -4.86 -2.59 12.52
N ALA A 758 -4.01 -2.77 11.51
CA ALA A 758 -3.46 -4.05 11.15
C ALA A 758 -2.02 -3.86 10.66
N VAL A 759 -1.24 -4.93 10.68
CA VAL A 759 0.05 -5.01 10.01
C VAL A 759 -0.13 -5.79 8.72
N LEU A 760 0.24 -5.20 7.59
CA LEU A 760 -0.04 -5.71 6.26
C LEU A 760 1.24 -5.81 5.44
N SER A 761 1.52 -7.00 4.90
CA SER A 761 2.53 -7.21 3.86
C SER A 761 1.84 -7.59 2.56
N LEU A 762 2.31 -7.01 1.45
CA LEU A 762 1.73 -7.20 0.12
C LEU A 762 2.79 -7.67 -0.86
N THR A 763 2.39 -8.60 -1.72
CA THR A 763 3.17 -9.03 -2.88
C THR A 763 2.25 -8.92 -4.09
N SER A 764 2.72 -8.26 -5.16
CA SER A 764 1.96 -8.23 -6.41
C SER A 764 2.21 -9.50 -7.23
N VAL A 765 1.33 -9.80 -8.18
CA VAL A 765 1.51 -10.85 -9.19
C VAL A 765 2.78 -10.65 -10.04
N ARG A 766 3.33 -9.43 -10.07
CA ARG A 766 4.60 -9.09 -10.75
C ARG A 766 5.84 -9.34 -9.89
N GLY A 767 5.66 -9.71 -8.62
CA GLY A 767 6.76 -9.94 -7.67
C GLY A 767 7.25 -8.68 -6.95
N GLU A 768 6.68 -7.51 -7.22
CA GLU A 768 6.92 -6.29 -6.43
C GLU A 768 6.37 -6.52 -5.00
N ARG A 769 7.14 -6.17 -3.96
CA ARG A 769 6.78 -6.41 -2.55
C ARG A 769 6.73 -5.10 -1.77
N ALA A 770 5.75 -4.98 -0.89
CA ALA A 770 5.73 -3.96 0.16
C ALA A 770 6.12 -4.61 1.50
N ALA A 771 7.02 -3.95 2.23
CA ALA A 771 7.36 -4.32 3.60
C ALA A 771 6.10 -4.38 4.50
N PRO A 772 6.11 -5.10 5.62
CA PRO A 772 5.02 -5.07 6.60
C PRO A 772 4.75 -3.63 7.08
N LEU A 773 3.60 -3.08 6.71
CA LEU A 773 3.18 -1.72 7.06
C LEU A 773 2.16 -1.75 8.19
N LEU A 774 2.32 -0.87 9.18
CA LEU A 774 1.25 -0.56 10.14
C LEU A 774 0.23 0.34 9.45
N VAL A 775 -1.00 -0.14 9.34
CA VAL A 775 -2.07 0.52 8.62
C VAL A 775 -3.26 0.77 9.53
N ARG A 776 -3.81 1.98 9.46
CA ARG A 776 -5.07 2.35 10.09
C ARG A 776 -6.21 2.07 9.13
N LEU A 777 -7.09 1.16 9.49
CA LEU A 777 -8.23 0.77 8.67
C LEU A 777 -9.42 1.66 8.96
N VAL A 778 -10.00 2.24 7.92
CA VAL A 778 -11.19 3.08 8.03
C VAL A 778 -12.40 2.17 7.79
N GLY A 779 -13.34 2.17 8.74
CA GLY A 779 -14.61 1.48 8.52
C GLY A 779 -15.44 2.24 7.47
N PRO A 780 -16.30 1.55 6.69
CA PRO A 780 -17.30 2.21 5.88
C PRO A 780 -18.10 3.18 6.75
N SER A 781 -18.30 4.39 6.25
CA SER A 781 -19.05 5.45 6.92
C SER A 781 -20.50 5.07 7.05
#